data_AF-A0A183BP52-F1
#
_entry.id   AF-A0A183BP52-F1
#
_cell.length_a   1.000
_cell.length_b   1.000
_cell.length_c   1.000
_cell.angle_alpha   90.00
_cell.angle_beta   90.00
_cell.angle_gamma   90.00
#
_symmetry.space_group_name_H-M   'P 1'
#
loop_
_entity.id
_entity.type
_entity.pdbx_description
1 polymer ?
#
loop_
_entity_poly.entity_id
_entity_poly.type
_entity_poly.pdbx_seq_one_letter_code
_entity_poly.pdbx_strand_id
1 'polypeptide(L)'
;MWPRRAQLLADQYRKKAQLYGTTLILVPLGDDFRFDQDSEWNNQYSNYKMLFEFMNAKKEWNINARFGTLGDYFDALERRLAEKLQDDVRREGSLRHSVRRPEGNIVPAAASASLSLLPVLSGDFFTYADRDDHYWSGFFTSRPFYKHMDRTLQHLLRAADTFYTMARWHSAEKEDGAGKFDLNSLFDALVRARRALSLFQHHDGVTGTARTHVMTDYGEKMAQALEDSKRVLAHSVQRLLGISVPPSGQLRLRVDEAHFVDRLPQKFVLEANSALAITNPLGHSRRQVICVHVDSVKRRIDADTGGEKGQKTDIAQQIGPVLFVDLQGRLAHFHDKFELCFVAELPPFSMVRYRLIESEHSAHKVTIRHVFELDRVGPEAKTVSIQNAHLHASFDASSGLLKSIRHTPNAEIAVELSFVHYGARTHDPTRKDLGGDSRSGAYLFLPDGPAKPLAVEENTFLVVSGPIRQYVYVKGPVDIGIRHQIVLDVDAQHLAILNLVNLATESGTDRGNRLQNGRVTNFELAMRLRVLSMRQDNFFTDLNGFQMIRRRRQPQLPLQAHFYPMPGAAFVEDTDIRLSLLGRQALGVASLEQGEMQVMLDRRLAQDDDRGLGQVGVARSGLSLVLPSLPLPQLGDCAATAL
;
A
#
# COMPACT_ATOMS: atom_id res chain seq x y z
N MET A 1 27.05 -46.83 17.10
CA MET A 1 26.99 -45.40 16.73
C MET A 1 25.62 -44.77 17.07
N TRP A 2 24.50 -45.45 16.82
CA TRP A 2 23.13 -44.98 17.08
C TRP A 2 22.81 -44.51 18.52
N PRO A 3 23.23 -45.20 19.60
CA PRO A 3 22.92 -44.76 20.98
C PRO A 3 23.43 -43.35 21.29
N ARG A 4 24.64 -43.02 20.82
CA ARG A 4 25.25 -41.70 20.99
C ARG A 4 24.50 -40.62 20.19
N ARG A 5 24.02 -40.93 18.99
CA ARG A 5 23.22 -40.00 18.16
C ARG A 5 21.85 -39.72 18.78
N ALA A 6 21.17 -40.77 19.25
CA ALA A 6 19.89 -40.63 19.96
C ALA A 6 20.04 -39.82 21.25
N GLN A 7 21.12 -40.03 22.02
CA GLN A 7 21.40 -39.25 23.23
C GLN A 7 21.62 -37.76 22.92
N LEU A 8 22.37 -37.43 21.86
CA LEU A 8 22.58 -36.05 21.44
C LEU A 8 21.26 -35.38 21.02
N LEU A 9 20.42 -36.07 20.25
CA LEU A 9 19.14 -35.53 19.82
C LEU A 9 18.15 -35.35 20.99
N ALA A 10 18.09 -36.34 21.89
CA ALA A 10 17.29 -36.26 23.12
C ALA A 10 17.71 -35.08 24.01
N ASP A 11 19.01 -34.82 24.11
CA ASP A 11 19.53 -33.64 24.82
C ASP A 11 19.06 -32.33 24.18
N GLN A 12 19.11 -32.22 22.85
CA GLN A 12 18.58 -31.04 22.14
C GLN A 12 17.07 -30.88 22.34
N TYR A 13 16.29 -31.96 22.32
CA TYR A 13 14.85 -31.92 22.59
C TYR A 13 14.57 -31.44 24.01
N ARG A 14 15.33 -31.91 25.02
CA ARG A 14 15.19 -31.44 26.39
C ARG A 14 15.54 -29.95 26.54
N LYS A 15 16.64 -29.51 25.92
CA LYS A 15 17.02 -28.08 25.89
C LYS A 15 15.91 -27.22 25.27
N LYS A 16 15.33 -27.67 24.15
CA LYS A 16 14.19 -26.98 23.52
C LYS A 16 12.98 -26.95 24.44
N ALA A 17 12.66 -28.05 25.12
CA ALA A 17 11.51 -28.15 26.02
C ALA A 17 11.57 -27.17 27.20
N GLN A 18 12.77 -26.77 27.64
CA GLN A 18 12.95 -25.76 28.69
C GLN A 18 12.44 -24.37 28.29
N LEU A 19 12.24 -24.10 26.99
CA LEU A 19 11.75 -22.83 26.48
C LEU A 19 10.21 -22.74 26.44
N TYR A 20 9.50 -23.82 26.79
CA TYR A 20 8.04 -23.91 26.71
C TYR A 20 7.42 -24.17 28.09
N GLY A 21 6.18 -23.72 28.29
CA GLY A 21 5.43 -23.95 29.52
C GLY A 21 4.90 -25.39 29.71
N THR A 22 5.17 -26.28 28.76
CA THR A 22 4.78 -27.69 28.82
C THR A 22 5.94 -28.59 28.40
N THR A 23 5.86 -29.88 28.75
CA THR A 23 6.81 -30.91 28.31
C THR A 23 6.55 -31.38 26.86
N LEU A 24 5.69 -30.68 26.10
CA LEU A 24 5.36 -31.00 24.71
C LEU A 24 6.07 -29.98 23.81
N ILE A 25 6.86 -30.48 22.87
CA ILE A 25 7.57 -29.64 21.91
C ILE A 25 7.19 -30.00 20.48
N LEU A 26 7.10 -28.98 19.64
CA LEU A 26 7.05 -29.13 18.19
C LEU A 26 8.49 -29.06 17.65
N VAL A 27 8.88 -30.02 16.82
CA VAL A 27 10.18 -30.02 16.14
C VAL A 27 9.93 -30.09 14.64
N PRO A 28 9.92 -28.94 13.94
CA PRO A 28 9.83 -28.92 12.49
C PRO A 28 11.02 -29.69 11.88
N LEU A 29 10.73 -30.51 10.87
CA LEU A 29 11.72 -31.22 10.08
C LEU A 29 11.47 -30.90 8.62
N GLY A 30 12.26 -29.97 8.07
CA GLY A 30 12.11 -29.46 6.72
C GLY A 30 12.99 -28.24 6.52
N ASP A 31 13.00 -27.76 5.29
CA ASP A 31 13.69 -26.55 4.81
C ASP A 31 13.11 -26.20 3.43
N ASP A 32 13.62 -25.16 2.79
CA ASP A 32 13.19 -24.72 1.46
C ASP A 32 13.29 -25.86 0.43
N PHE A 33 12.17 -26.12 -0.27
CA PHE A 33 12.04 -27.12 -1.34
C PHE A 33 12.55 -28.53 -0.98
N ARG A 34 12.50 -28.93 0.29
CA ARG A 34 12.88 -30.27 0.75
C ARG A 34 11.81 -31.30 0.44
N PHE A 35 12.18 -32.57 0.58
CA PHE A 35 11.33 -33.72 0.33
C PHE A 35 10.90 -33.86 -1.13
N ASP A 36 11.79 -33.49 -2.05
CA ASP A 36 11.57 -33.53 -3.51
C ASP A 36 12.00 -34.87 -4.13
N GLN A 37 12.86 -35.64 -3.44
CA GLN A 37 13.43 -36.89 -3.92
C GLN A 37 13.12 -38.07 -2.99
N ASP A 38 12.81 -39.23 -3.58
CA ASP A 38 12.54 -40.48 -2.86
C ASP A 38 13.70 -40.88 -1.93
N SER A 39 14.94 -40.65 -2.36
CA SER A 39 16.14 -40.95 -1.57
C SER A 39 16.21 -40.09 -0.32
N GLU A 40 15.84 -38.81 -0.41
CA GLU A 40 15.75 -37.91 0.74
C GLU A 40 14.68 -38.39 1.72
N TRP A 41 13.46 -38.67 1.21
CA TRP A 41 12.36 -39.20 2.00
C TRP A 41 12.79 -40.45 2.77
N ASN A 42 13.35 -41.43 2.06
CA ASN A 42 13.78 -42.70 2.64
C ASN A 42 14.87 -42.50 3.70
N ASN A 43 15.84 -41.63 3.42
CA ASN A 43 16.91 -41.32 4.37
C ASN A 43 16.36 -40.62 5.61
N GLN A 44 15.53 -39.59 5.47
CA GLN A 44 14.96 -38.88 6.62
C GLN A 44 14.07 -39.80 7.45
N TYR A 45 13.09 -40.45 6.81
CA TYR A 45 12.13 -41.30 7.49
C TYR A 45 12.79 -42.46 8.22
N SER A 46 13.65 -43.21 7.54
CA SER A 46 14.27 -44.41 8.11
C SER A 46 15.18 -44.07 9.30
N ASN A 47 15.99 -43.01 9.17
CA ASN A 47 16.87 -42.58 10.26
C ASN A 47 16.08 -42.09 11.48
N TYR A 48 15.06 -41.24 11.29
CA TYR A 48 14.25 -40.75 12.40
C TYR A 48 13.41 -41.85 13.05
N LYS A 49 12.86 -42.77 12.26
CA LYS A 49 12.14 -43.94 12.78
C LYS A 49 13.02 -44.75 13.73
N MET A 50 14.25 -45.08 13.32
CA MET A 50 15.20 -45.80 14.17
C MET A 50 15.55 -45.03 15.46
N LEU A 51 15.71 -43.71 15.37
CA LEU A 51 15.98 -42.85 16.54
C LEU A 51 14.78 -42.82 17.49
N PHE A 52 13.56 -42.69 16.98
CA PHE A 52 12.33 -42.70 17.78
C PHE A 52 12.13 -44.03 18.48
N GLU A 53 12.27 -45.16 17.76
CA GLU A 53 12.17 -46.50 18.34
C GLU A 53 13.16 -46.69 19.49
N PHE A 54 14.43 -46.27 19.31
CA PHE A 54 15.44 -46.35 20.35
C PHE A 54 15.11 -45.46 21.57
N MET A 55 14.73 -44.19 21.34
CA MET A 55 14.41 -43.25 22.43
C MET A 55 13.18 -43.71 23.22
N ASN A 56 12.14 -44.17 22.53
CA ASN A 56 10.87 -44.58 23.15
C ASN A 56 11.01 -45.90 23.92
N ALA A 57 11.93 -46.79 23.51
CA ALA A 57 12.24 -48.01 24.25
C ALA A 57 12.97 -47.75 25.58
N LYS A 58 13.66 -46.59 25.70
CA LYS A 58 14.40 -46.17 26.88
C LYS A 58 13.48 -45.46 27.88
N LYS A 59 12.74 -46.24 28.67
CA LYS A 59 11.79 -45.71 29.68
C LYS A 59 12.44 -44.70 30.62
N GLU A 60 13.70 -44.94 31.01
CA GLU A 60 14.47 -44.04 31.87
C GLU A 60 14.72 -42.65 31.26
N TRP A 61 14.51 -42.48 29.95
CA TRP A 61 14.65 -41.19 29.28
C TRP A 61 13.39 -40.33 29.34
N ASN A 62 12.22 -40.90 29.71
CA ASN A 62 10.93 -40.19 29.76
C ASN A 62 10.63 -39.39 28.48
N ILE A 63 10.96 -39.96 27.32
CA ILE A 63 10.72 -39.36 26.01
C ILE A 63 9.71 -40.22 25.24
N ASN A 64 8.80 -39.54 24.55
CA ASN A 64 7.94 -40.13 23.54
C ASN A 64 8.02 -39.26 22.28
N ALA A 65 8.83 -39.70 21.32
CA ALA A 65 9.05 -39.04 20.04
C ALA A 65 8.32 -39.78 18.92
N ARG A 66 7.65 -39.03 18.05
CA ARG A 66 6.92 -39.57 16.89
C ARG A 66 6.83 -38.52 15.78
N PHE A 67 6.60 -38.97 14.56
CA PHE A 67 6.11 -38.08 13.52
C PHE A 67 4.69 -37.61 13.88
N GLY A 68 4.36 -36.39 13.50
CA GLY A 68 3.06 -35.79 13.74
C GLY A 68 2.88 -34.55 12.88
N THR A 69 1.63 -34.14 12.74
CA THR A 69 1.24 -32.91 12.06
C THR A 69 1.19 -31.74 13.04
N LEU A 70 1.01 -30.52 12.52
CA LEU A 70 0.75 -29.35 13.36
C LEU A 70 -0.55 -29.51 14.16
N GLY A 71 -1.58 -30.16 13.58
CA GLY A 71 -2.82 -30.49 14.26
C GLY A 71 -2.60 -31.43 15.46
N ASP A 72 -1.83 -32.52 15.26
CA ASP A 72 -1.49 -33.46 16.34
C ASP A 72 -0.81 -32.79 17.54
N TYR A 73 0.04 -31.79 17.27
CA TYR A 73 0.71 -31.00 18.30
C TYR A 73 -0.27 -30.15 19.10
N PHE A 74 -1.12 -29.36 18.43
CA PHE A 74 -2.07 -28.50 19.12
C PHE A 74 -3.15 -29.29 19.87
N ASP A 75 -3.63 -30.40 19.31
CA ASP A 75 -4.53 -31.32 20.01
C ASP A 75 -3.90 -31.88 21.29
N ALA A 76 -2.61 -32.23 21.24
CA ALA A 76 -1.89 -32.71 22.41
C ALA A 76 -1.59 -31.61 23.43
N LEU A 77 -1.38 -30.36 22.97
CA LEU A 77 -1.20 -29.21 23.83
C LEU A 77 -2.48 -28.90 24.61
N GLU A 78 -3.62 -28.86 23.92
CA GLU A 78 -4.92 -28.61 24.55
C GLU A 78 -5.24 -29.66 25.62
N ARG A 79 -5.03 -30.94 25.33
CA ARG A 79 -5.20 -32.01 26.33
C ARG A 79 -4.30 -31.80 27.55
N ARG A 80 -3.02 -31.47 27.36
CA ARG A 80 -2.09 -31.24 28.48
C ARG A 80 -2.46 -30.03 29.31
N LEU A 81 -2.97 -28.95 28.69
CA LEU A 81 -3.44 -27.78 29.41
C LEU A 81 -4.71 -28.10 30.22
N ALA A 82 -5.63 -28.90 29.65
CA ALA A 82 -6.82 -29.35 30.36
C ALA A 82 -6.51 -30.25 31.55
N GLU A 83 -5.58 -31.21 31.40
CA GLU A 83 -5.09 -32.06 32.50
C GLU A 83 -4.46 -31.21 33.61
N LYS A 84 -3.57 -30.28 33.25
CA LYS A 84 -2.92 -29.37 34.21
C LYS A 84 -3.93 -28.55 34.99
N LEU A 85 -4.95 -28.01 34.31
CA LEU A 85 -6.01 -27.24 34.97
C LEU A 85 -6.78 -28.11 35.98
N GLN A 86 -7.12 -29.36 35.62
CA GLN A 86 -7.80 -30.27 36.54
C GLN A 86 -6.95 -30.59 37.77
N ASP A 87 -5.65 -30.78 37.60
CA ASP A 87 -4.73 -31.04 38.70
C ASP A 87 -4.58 -29.82 39.62
N ASP A 88 -4.51 -28.61 39.06
CA ASP A 88 -4.43 -27.37 39.84
C ASP A 88 -5.72 -27.16 40.67
N VAL A 89 -6.90 -27.38 40.07
CA VAL A 89 -8.19 -27.33 40.78
C VAL A 89 -8.28 -28.37 41.90
N ARG A 90 -7.81 -29.61 41.65
CA ARG A 90 -7.78 -30.67 42.68
C ARG A 90 -6.86 -30.30 43.84
N ARG A 91 -5.72 -29.69 43.58
CA ARG A 91 -4.77 -29.24 44.62
C ARG A 91 -5.35 -28.10 45.46
N GLU A 92 -6.00 -27.12 44.84
CA GLU A 92 -6.68 -26.05 45.58
C GLU A 92 -7.85 -26.56 46.42
N GLY A 93 -8.63 -27.51 45.89
CA GLY A 93 -9.71 -28.17 46.62
C GLY A 93 -9.22 -28.99 47.83
N SER A 94 -8.04 -29.60 47.74
CA SER A 94 -7.41 -30.34 48.84
C SER A 94 -6.86 -29.42 49.94
N LEU A 95 -6.50 -28.17 49.62
CA LEU A 95 -6.08 -27.15 50.59
C LEU A 95 -7.27 -26.46 51.27
N ARG A 96 -8.45 -26.47 50.65
CA ARG A 96 -9.68 -25.86 51.16
C ARG A 96 -10.64 -26.84 51.84
N HIS A 97 -10.11 -27.84 52.55
CA HIS A 97 -10.89 -28.62 53.51
C HIS A 97 -11.19 -27.81 54.80
N SER A 98 -11.79 -26.63 54.63
CA SER A 98 -12.69 -25.98 55.57
C SER A 98 -13.53 -24.97 54.77
N VAL A 99 -14.85 -25.06 54.91
CA VAL A 99 -15.90 -24.28 54.22
C VAL A 99 -16.42 -24.89 52.91
N ARG A 100 -17.53 -25.63 53.04
CA ARG A 100 -18.48 -25.94 51.95
C ARG A 100 -19.06 -24.64 51.39
N ARG A 101 -19.05 -24.47 50.07
CA ARG A 101 -19.96 -23.54 49.37
C ARG A 101 -20.96 -24.32 48.51
N PRO A 102 -22.22 -23.84 48.38
CA PRO A 102 -23.26 -24.54 47.64
C PRO A 102 -23.04 -24.40 46.13
N GLU A 103 -23.44 -25.45 45.43
CA GLU A 103 -23.44 -25.58 43.98
C GLU A 103 -24.30 -24.50 43.33
N GLY A 104 -23.76 -23.86 42.28
CA GLY A 104 -24.46 -22.79 41.56
C GLY A 104 -23.70 -22.29 40.34
N ASN A 105 -23.92 -22.98 39.22
CA ASN A 105 -23.98 -22.47 37.83
C ASN A 105 -22.75 -21.90 37.08
N ILE A 106 -22.70 -22.37 35.83
CA ILE A 106 -21.94 -21.92 34.65
C ILE A 106 -20.49 -22.41 34.58
N VAL A 107 -20.30 -23.57 33.92
CA VAL A 107 -19.03 -23.92 33.28
C VAL A 107 -19.08 -23.34 31.86
N PRO A 108 -18.36 -22.25 31.53
CA PRO A 108 -18.06 -21.97 30.14
C PRO A 108 -17.11 -23.07 29.66
N ALA A 109 -17.42 -23.66 28.51
CA ALA A 109 -16.72 -24.77 27.85
C ALA A 109 -15.26 -24.96 28.29
N ALA A 110 -14.93 -26.15 28.84
CA ALA A 110 -13.63 -26.48 29.46
C ALA A 110 -12.38 -26.11 28.64
N ALA A 111 -12.47 -26.04 27.31
CA ALA A 111 -11.40 -25.58 26.42
C ALA A 111 -11.02 -24.10 26.64
N SER A 112 -11.99 -23.23 26.94
CA SER A 112 -11.74 -21.81 27.23
C SER A 112 -11.01 -21.60 28.56
N ALA A 113 -11.21 -22.47 29.53
CA ALA A 113 -10.59 -22.36 30.85
C ALA A 113 -9.14 -22.88 30.86
N SER A 114 -8.81 -23.90 30.06
CA SER A 114 -7.43 -24.42 29.97
C SER A 114 -6.47 -23.47 29.26
N LEU A 115 -6.99 -22.63 28.35
CA LEU A 115 -6.19 -21.64 27.63
C LEU A 115 -5.75 -20.46 28.51
N SER A 116 -6.38 -20.23 29.67
CA SER A 116 -5.96 -19.17 30.61
C SER A 116 -4.61 -19.43 31.27
N LEU A 117 -4.06 -20.64 31.11
CA LEU A 117 -2.73 -21.00 31.59
C LEU A 117 -1.60 -20.48 30.69
N LEU A 118 -1.92 -19.98 29.49
CA LEU A 118 -0.96 -19.39 28.57
C LEU A 118 -0.90 -17.87 28.74
N PRO A 119 0.28 -17.24 28.52
CA PRO A 119 0.38 -15.79 28.56
C PRO A 119 -0.41 -15.17 27.40
N VAL A 120 -1.12 -14.08 27.69
CA VAL A 120 -1.80 -13.27 26.67
C VAL A 120 -0.82 -12.22 26.15
N LEU A 121 -0.73 -12.11 24.82
CA LEU A 121 0.11 -11.13 24.14
C LEU A 121 -0.72 -10.35 23.12
N SER A 122 -0.51 -9.03 23.07
CA SER A 122 -1.08 -8.14 22.06
C SER A 122 0.01 -7.25 21.47
N GLY A 123 -0.11 -6.91 20.20
CA GLY A 123 0.86 -6.11 19.46
C GLY A 123 1.18 -6.75 18.13
N ASP A 124 2.32 -6.40 17.55
CA ASP A 124 2.87 -7.02 16.36
C ASP A 124 4.35 -7.35 16.52
N PHE A 125 4.94 -7.89 15.47
CA PHE A 125 6.35 -8.31 15.43
C PHE A 125 7.13 -7.52 14.38
N PHE A 126 6.82 -6.22 14.24
CA PHE A 126 7.59 -5.30 13.41
C PHE A 126 8.43 -4.35 14.27
N THR A 127 9.63 -3.97 13.86
CA THR A 127 10.31 -4.38 12.60
C THR A 127 11.29 -5.53 12.85
N TYR A 128 11.16 -6.59 12.06
CA TYR A 128 11.98 -7.79 12.19
C TYR A 128 13.46 -7.49 11.93
N ALA A 129 14.33 -8.07 12.78
CA ALA A 129 15.76 -8.18 12.57
C ALA A 129 16.19 -9.61 12.87
N ASP A 130 16.91 -10.24 11.94
CA ASP A 130 17.41 -11.61 12.08
C ASP A 130 18.71 -11.66 12.90
N ARG A 131 19.51 -10.59 12.85
CA ARG A 131 20.72 -10.40 13.66
C ARG A 131 21.07 -8.92 13.78
N ASP A 132 21.78 -8.59 14.84
CA ASP A 132 22.45 -7.30 15.03
C ASP A 132 21.55 -6.09 14.71
N ASP A 133 21.95 -5.23 13.77
CA ASP A 133 21.20 -4.06 13.30
C ASP A 133 20.50 -4.29 11.94
N HIS A 134 20.34 -5.55 11.52
CA HIS A 134 19.80 -5.92 10.20
C HIS A 134 18.28 -5.90 10.18
N TYR A 135 17.69 -4.71 10.28
CA TYR A 135 16.24 -4.55 10.20
C TYR A 135 15.73 -4.68 8.76
N TRP A 136 14.70 -5.48 8.60
CA TRP A 136 14.06 -5.79 7.32
C TRP A 136 13.01 -4.73 6.98
N SER A 137 13.35 -3.45 7.12
CA SER A 137 12.46 -2.33 6.77
C SER A 137 12.57 -1.90 5.30
N GLY A 138 13.55 -2.41 4.56
CA GLY A 138 13.76 -2.08 3.15
C GLY A 138 12.63 -2.58 2.25
N PHE A 139 12.13 -3.81 2.49
CA PHE A 139 11.08 -4.41 1.67
C PHE A 139 9.71 -3.73 1.84
N PHE A 140 9.54 -2.85 2.84
CA PHE A 140 8.33 -2.04 2.93
C PHE A 140 8.17 -1.16 1.69
N THR A 141 9.27 -0.79 1.02
CA THR A 141 9.28 0.11 -0.15
C THR A 141 9.79 -0.56 -1.43
N SER A 142 10.63 -1.60 -1.35
CA SER A 142 11.24 -2.25 -2.53
C SER A 142 10.23 -2.53 -3.66
N ARG A 143 10.54 -2.07 -4.88
CA ARG A 143 9.71 -2.18 -6.09
C ARG A 143 8.30 -1.59 -5.93
N PRO A 144 8.18 -0.28 -5.63
CA PRO A 144 6.91 0.33 -5.23
C PRO A 144 5.89 0.41 -6.40
N PHE A 145 6.35 0.29 -7.66
CA PHE A 145 5.46 0.15 -8.82
C PHE A 145 4.50 -1.05 -8.68
N TYR A 146 5.02 -2.23 -8.33
CA TYR A 146 4.19 -3.43 -8.17
C TYR A 146 3.31 -3.35 -6.92
N LYS A 147 3.75 -2.66 -5.85
CA LYS A 147 2.91 -2.39 -4.68
C LYS A 147 1.74 -1.47 -5.01
N HIS A 148 1.91 -0.55 -5.94
CA HIS A 148 0.81 0.27 -6.47
C HIS A 148 -0.12 -0.55 -7.37
N MET A 149 0.44 -1.37 -8.26
CA MET A 149 -0.31 -2.25 -9.13
C MET A 149 -1.21 -3.23 -8.35
N ASP A 150 -0.73 -3.74 -7.21
CA ASP A 150 -1.49 -4.58 -6.28
C ASP A 150 -2.79 -3.90 -5.81
N ARG A 151 -2.71 -2.67 -5.30
CA ARG A 151 -3.89 -1.92 -4.82
C ARG A 151 -4.85 -1.56 -5.95
N THR A 152 -4.31 -1.24 -7.13
CA THR A 152 -5.12 -0.96 -8.32
C THR A 152 -5.87 -2.21 -8.78
N LEU A 153 -5.22 -3.37 -8.80
CA LEU A 153 -5.85 -4.65 -9.11
C LEU A 153 -6.87 -5.03 -8.04
N GLN A 154 -6.57 -4.87 -6.76
CA GLN A 154 -7.49 -5.13 -5.66
C GLN A 154 -8.79 -4.30 -5.81
N HIS A 155 -8.66 -3.01 -6.13
CA HIS A 155 -9.82 -2.13 -6.36
C HIS A 155 -10.66 -2.57 -7.56
N LEU A 156 -10.03 -2.77 -8.71
CA LEU A 156 -10.73 -3.16 -9.94
C LEU A 156 -11.38 -4.54 -9.84
N LEU A 157 -10.71 -5.50 -9.20
CA LEU A 157 -11.24 -6.83 -8.97
C LEU A 157 -12.49 -6.80 -8.08
N ARG A 158 -12.46 -6.00 -6.99
CA ARG A 158 -13.65 -5.79 -6.14
C ARG A 158 -14.82 -5.20 -6.93
N ALA A 159 -14.55 -4.19 -7.77
CA ALA A 159 -15.58 -3.59 -8.61
C ALA A 159 -16.14 -4.62 -9.61
N ALA A 160 -15.28 -5.36 -10.29
CA ALA A 160 -15.65 -6.40 -11.23
C ALA A 160 -16.52 -7.48 -10.56
N ASP A 161 -16.13 -7.98 -9.39
CA ASP A 161 -16.89 -8.96 -8.61
C ASP A 161 -18.28 -8.45 -8.21
N THR A 162 -18.35 -7.19 -7.77
CA THR A 162 -19.61 -6.54 -7.35
C THR A 162 -20.59 -6.46 -8.53
N PHE A 163 -20.16 -5.85 -9.64
CA PHE A 163 -21.01 -5.66 -10.80
C PHE A 163 -21.31 -6.96 -11.55
N TYR A 164 -20.38 -7.93 -11.56
CA TYR A 164 -20.64 -9.28 -12.08
C TYR A 164 -21.78 -9.95 -11.32
N THR A 165 -21.75 -9.87 -9.99
CA THR A 165 -22.81 -10.47 -9.14
C THR A 165 -24.16 -9.82 -9.42
N MET A 166 -24.21 -8.49 -9.51
CA MET A 166 -25.43 -7.76 -9.86
C MET A 166 -25.95 -8.13 -11.26
N ALA A 167 -25.07 -8.19 -12.27
CA ALA A 167 -25.43 -8.53 -13.63
C ALA A 167 -25.92 -9.98 -13.77
N ARG A 168 -25.32 -10.91 -13.01
CA ARG A 168 -25.74 -12.30 -12.93
C ARG A 168 -27.12 -12.44 -12.30
N TRP A 169 -27.38 -11.72 -11.21
CA TRP A 169 -28.70 -11.69 -10.57
C TRP A 169 -29.78 -11.13 -11.53
N HIS A 170 -29.55 -9.95 -12.09
CA HIS A 170 -30.48 -9.31 -13.04
C HIS A 170 -30.76 -10.17 -14.29
N SER A 171 -29.81 -11.02 -14.70
CA SER A 171 -29.99 -11.91 -15.86
C SER A 171 -30.76 -13.20 -15.53
N ALA A 172 -30.75 -13.67 -14.27
CA ALA A 172 -31.52 -14.83 -13.86
C ALA A 172 -33.04 -14.53 -13.79
N GLU A 173 -33.41 -13.26 -13.58
CA GLU A 173 -34.81 -12.81 -13.50
C GLU A 173 -35.47 -12.60 -14.87
N LYS A 174 -34.71 -12.48 -15.97
CA LYS A 174 -35.24 -12.28 -17.32
C LYS A 174 -35.03 -13.52 -18.16
N GLU A 175 -36.07 -14.33 -18.30
CA GLU A 175 -36.17 -15.50 -19.20
C GLU A 175 -36.18 -15.12 -20.70
N ASP A 176 -35.68 -13.94 -21.08
CA ASP A 176 -35.76 -13.46 -22.44
C ASP A 176 -34.57 -13.96 -23.27
N GLY A 177 -34.90 -14.53 -24.44
CA GLY A 177 -34.00 -15.09 -25.47
C GLY A 177 -32.98 -14.13 -26.10
N ALA A 178 -32.57 -13.08 -25.40
CA ALA A 178 -31.42 -12.26 -25.74
C ALA A 178 -30.13 -13.06 -25.44
N GLY A 179 -29.69 -13.83 -26.45
CA GLY A 179 -28.39 -14.48 -26.61
C GLY A 179 -27.63 -14.85 -25.33
N LYS A 180 -27.53 -16.16 -25.02
CA LYS A 180 -26.73 -16.75 -23.93
C LYS A 180 -25.47 -15.92 -23.65
N PHE A 181 -25.57 -15.01 -22.69
CA PHE A 181 -24.43 -14.25 -22.24
C PHE A 181 -23.54 -15.21 -21.48
N ASP A 182 -22.31 -15.41 -21.94
CA ASP A 182 -21.40 -16.39 -21.36
C ASP A 182 -20.83 -15.88 -20.03
N LEU A 183 -21.69 -15.90 -19.00
CA LEU A 183 -21.31 -15.59 -17.62
C LEU A 183 -20.26 -16.56 -17.06
N ASN A 184 -20.10 -17.73 -17.69
CA ASN A 184 -19.13 -18.73 -17.25
C ASN A 184 -17.72 -18.32 -17.67
N SER A 185 -17.48 -17.89 -18.91
CA SER A 185 -16.15 -17.38 -19.29
C SER A 185 -15.73 -16.10 -18.56
N LEU A 186 -16.69 -15.25 -18.18
CA LEU A 186 -16.42 -14.11 -17.31
C LEU A 186 -16.06 -14.53 -15.87
N PHE A 187 -16.67 -15.60 -15.37
CA PHE A 187 -16.29 -16.16 -14.06
C PHE A 187 -14.86 -16.71 -14.09
N ASP A 188 -14.46 -17.37 -15.18
CA ASP A 188 -13.08 -17.85 -15.33
C ASP A 188 -12.08 -16.70 -15.34
N ALA A 189 -12.43 -15.55 -15.93
CA ALA A 189 -11.62 -14.32 -15.88
C ALA A 189 -11.49 -13.78 -14.45
N LEU A 190 -12.58 -13.76 -13.68
CA LEU A 190 -12.54 -13.41 -12.25
C LEU A 190 -11.66 -14.38 -11.45
N VAL A 191 -11.77 -15.69 -11.69
CA VAL A 191 -10.96 -16.70 -11.01
C VAL A 191 -9.48 -16.52 -11.33
N ARG A 192 -9.12 -16.27 -12.59
CA ARG A 192 -7.73 -15.96 -12.97
C ARG A 192 -7.23 -14.69 -12.28
N ALA A 193 -8.01 -13.62 -12.27
CA ALA A 193 -7.63 -12.37 -11.63
C ALA A 193 -7.44 -12.53 -10.10
N ARG A 194 -8.34 -13.25 -9.42
CA ARG A 194 -8.21 -13.59 -7.99
C ARG A 194 -6.95 -14.41 -7.72
N ARG A 195 -6.65 -15.42 -8.54
CA ARG A 195 -5.45 -16.26 -8.40
C ARG A 195 -4.16 -15.46 -8.59
N ALA A 196 -4.12 -14.56 -9.58
CA ALA A 196 -2.97 -13.69 -9.82
C ALA A 196 -2.71 -12.75 -8.65
N LEU A 197 -3.74 -12.05 -8.15
CA LEU A 197 -3.62 -11.19 -6.98
C LEU A 197 -3.20 -11.99 -5.73
N SER A 198 -3.78 -13.17 -5.52
CA SER A 198 -3.46 -14.06 -4.39
C SER A 198 -2.02 -14.56 -4.45
N LEU A 199 -1.54 -14.95 -5.64
CA LEU A 199 -0.16 -15.36 -5.85
C LEU A 199 0.81 -14.20 -5.58
N PHE A 200 0.45 -12.97 -5.94
CA PHE A 200 1.29 -11.80 -5.64
C PHE A 200 1.39 -11.49 -4.14
N GLN A 201 0.41 -11.91 -3.32
CA GLN A 201 0.51 -11.79 -1.86
C GLN A 201 1.60 -12.67 -1.24
N HIS A 202 2.25 -13.54 -2.04
CA HIS A 202 3.45 -14.24 -1.62
C HIS A 202 4.46 -13.28 -0.99
N HIS A 203 5.16 -13.74 0.05
CA HIS A 203 6.11 -12.91 0.80
C HIS A 203 7.39 -12.55 0.02
N ASP A 204 7.54 -13.01 -1.23
CA ASP A 204 8.50 -12.48 -2.22
C ASP A 204 7.87 -11.75 -3.41
N GLY A 205 6.54 -11.75 -3.50
CA GLY A 205 5.79 -11.00 -4.52
C GLY A 205 5.60 -9.55 -4.06
N VAL A 206 4.62 -9.32 -3.19
CA VAL A 206 4.22 -7.98 -2.71
C VAL A 206 5.32 -7.24 -1.97
N THR A 207 6.26 -7.96 -1.36
CA THR A 207 7.44 -7.40 -0.68
C THR A 207 8.47 -6.84 -1.66
N GLY A 208 8.44 -7.27 -2.93
CA GLY A 208 9.40 -6.87 -3.95
C GLY A 208 10.76 -7.57 -3.83
N THR A 209 10.82 -8.70 -3.12
CA THR A 209 12.07 -9.41 -2.79
C THR A 209 12.38 -10.59 -3.70
N ALA A 210 11.60 -10.83 -4.76
CA ALA A 210 11.96 -11.80 -5.79
C ALA A 210 12.97 -11.28 -6.84
N ARG A 211 13.58 -12.22 -7.58
CA ARG A 211 14.46 -11.91 -8.71
C ARG A 211 13.73 -11.12 -9.78
N THR A 212 14.45 -10.32 -10.56
CA THR A 212 13.85 -9.41 -11.54
C THR A 212 12.93 -10.12 -12.55
N HIS A 213 13.32 -11.28 -13.08
CA HIS A 213 12.45 -12.03 -14.00
C HIS A 213 11.19 -12.59 -13.32
N VAL A 214 11.26 -12.94 -12.03
CA VAL A 214 10.09 -13.38 -11.24
C VAL A 214 9.15 -12.21 -10.98
N MET A 215 9.69 -11.02 -10.71
CA MET A 215 8.88 -9.81 -10.57
C MET A 215 8.23 -9.39 -11.89
N THR A 216 8.92 -9.58 -13.03
CA THR A 216 8.31 -9.41 -14.35
C THR A 216 7.16 -10.40 -14.54
N ASP A 217 7.34 -11.68 -14.18
CA ASP A 217 6.30 -12.70 -14.25
C ASP A 217 5.08 -12.36 -13.36
N TYR A 218 5.29 -11.87 -12.13
CA TYR A 218 4.20 -11.32 -11.32
C TYR A 218 3.52 -10.13 -12.01
N GLY A 219 4.30 -9.22 -12.59
CA GLY A 219 3.81 -8.06 -13.33
C GLY A 219 2.92 -8.44 -14.52
N GLU A 220 3.34 -9.41 -15.32
CA GLU A 220 2.57 -9.94 -16.46
C GLU A 220 1.26 -10.57 -16.00
N LYS A 221 1.30 -11.39 -14.94
CA LYS A 221 0.09 -12.00 -14.35
C LYS A 221 -0.87 -10.94 -13.80
N MET A 222 -0.37 -9.92 -13.11
CA MET A 222 -1.19 -8.82 -12.61
C MET A 222 -1.74 -7.95 -13.75
N ALA A 223 -0.98 -7.72 -14.83
CA ALA A 223 -1.43 -6.95 -15.99
C ALA A 223 -2.58 -7.67 -16.70
N GLN A 224 -2.46 -8.99 -16.89
CA GLN A 224 -3.55 -9.81 -17.42
C GLN A 224 -4.76 -9.81 -16.48
N ALA A 225 -4.55 -9.88 -15.16
CA ALA A 225 -5.62 -9.83 -14.17
C ALA A 225 -6.37 -8.49 -14.16
N LEU A 226 -5.68 -7.37 -14.40
CA LEU A 226 -6.29 -6.05 -14.57
C LEU A 226 -7.17 -6.03 -15.81
N GLU A 227 -6.70 -6.55 -16.95
CA GLU A 227 -7.49 -6.61 -18.18
C GLU A 227 -8.70 -7.54 -18.02
N ASP A 228 -8.53 -8.71 -17.40
CA ASP A 228 -9.61 -9.64 -17.08
C ASP A 228 -10.67 -8.95 -16.18
N SER A 229 -10.24 -8.21 -15.15
CA SER A 229 -11.14 -7.47 -14.26
C SER A 229 -11.90 -6.36 -15.00
N LYS A 230 -11.22 -5.59 -15.85
CA LYS A 230 -11.84 -4.53 -16.68
C LYS A 230 -12.84 -5.09 -17.66
N ARG A 231 -12.49 -6.20 -18.32
CA ARG A 231 -13.38 -6.91 -19.23
C ARG A 231 -14.65 -7.34 -18.51
N VAL A 232 -14.53 -7.99 -17.35
CA VAL A 232 -15.69 -8.41 -16.54
C VAL A 232 -16.54 -7.21 -16.11
N LEU A 233 -15.91 -6.13 -15.63
CA LEU A 233 -16.62 -4.91 -15.24
C LEU A 233 -17.38 -4.29 -16.42
N ALA A 234 -16.71 -4.09 -17.56
CA ALA A 234 -17.30 -3.51 -18.76
C ALA A 234 -18.49 -4.33 -19.28
N HIS A 235 -18.33 -5.65 -19.36
CA HIS A 235 -19.40 -6.58 -19.75
C HIS A 235 -20.59 -6.51 -18.80
N SER A 236 -20.33 -6.50 -17.49
CA SER A 236 -21.37 -6.47 -16.46
C SER A 236 -22.15 -5.15 -16.49
N VAL A 237 -21.44 -4.03 -16.63
CA VAL A 237 -22.06 -2.69 -16.76
C VAL A 237 -22.86 -2.58 -18.05
N GLN A 238 -22.33 -3.05 -19.19
CA GLN A 238 -23.10 -3.07 -20.45
C GLN A 238 -24.42 -3.82 -20.32
N ARG A 239 -24.39 -4.99 -19.65
CA ARG A 239 -25.57 -5.80 -19.40
C ARG A 239 -26.59 -5.07 -18.53
N LEU A 240 -26.13 -4.47 -17.43
CA LEU A 240 -26.98 -3.73 -16.48
C LEU A 240 -27.57 -2.46 -17.10
N LEU A 241 -26.86 -1.83 -18.04
CA LEU A 241 -27.37 -0.68 -18.81
C LEU A 241 -28.28 -1.09 -19.98
N GLY A 242 -28.51 -2.38 -20.22
CA GLY A 242 -29.33 -2.86 -21.34
C GLY A 242 -28.71 -2.62 -22.73
N ILE A 243 -27.39 -2.40 -22.81
CA ILE A 243 -26.68 -2.18 -24.07
C ILE A 243 -26.52 -3.54 -24.78
N SER A 244 -27.17 -3.69 -25.94
CA SER A 244 -27.07 -4.90 -26.77
C SER A 244 -25.61 -5.23 -27.11
N VAL A 245 -25.14 -6.41 -26.73
CA VAL A 245 -23.83 -6.92 -27.15
C VAL A 245 -23.98 -7.52 -28.55
N PRO A 246 -23.25 -7.03 -29.56
CA PRO A 246 -23.32 -7.62 -30.90
C PRO A 246 -22.87 -9.10 -30.88
N PRO A 247 -23.34 -9.95 -31.82
CA PRO A 247 -22.94 -11.36 -31.89
C PRO A 247 -21.42 -11.58 -32.00
N SER A 248 -20.68 -10.58 -32.47
CA SER A 248 -19.21 -10.56 -32.50
C SER A 248 -18.56 -10.57 -31.12
N GLY A 249 -19.32 -10.37 -30.03
CA GLY A 249 -18.80 -10.26 -28.67
C GLY A 249 -18.04 -8.97 -28.39
N GLN A 250 -18.02 -8.02 -29.34
CA GLN A 250 -17.27 -6.78 -29.21
C GLN A 250 -17.86 -5.90 -28.09
N LEU A 251 -17.00 -5.58 -27.11
CA LEU A 251 -17.31 -4.64 -26.05
C LEU A 251 -17.59 -3.25 -26.63
N ARG A 252 -18.67 -2.61 -26.17
CA ARG A 252 -18.98 -1.20 -26.47
C ARG A 252 -18.50 -0.26 -25.38
N LEU A 253 -18.24 -0.79 -24.18
CA LEU A 253 -17.61 -0.06 -23.09
C LEU A 253 -16.19 -0.55 -22.88
N ARG A 254 -15.30 0.37 -22.55
CA ARG A 254 -13.94 0.09 -22.09
C ARG A 254 -13.72 0.87 -20.81
N VAL A 255 -13.14 0.22 -19.80
CA VAL A 255 -12.74 0.89 -18.56
C VAL A 255 -11.60 1.85 -18.90
N ASP A 256 -11.65 3.07 -18.36
CA ASP A 256 -10.60 4.06 -18.61
C ASP A 256 -9.24 3.54 -18.12
N GLU A 257 -8.16 4.02 -18.74
CA GLU A 257 -6.77 3.66 -18.54
C GLU A 257 -6.29 2.33 -19.17
N ALA A 258 -5.37 2.42 -20.13
CA ALA A 258 -4.53 1.31 -20.55
C ALA A 258 -3.44 1.06 -19.49
N HIS A 259 -3.28 -0.18 -19.03
CA HIS A 259 -2.24 -0.57 -18.08
C HIS A 259 -1.14 -1.35 -18.78
N PHE A 260 0.08 -1.26 -18.24
CA PHE A 260 1.28 -1.85 -18.81
C PHE A 260 2.11 -2.53 -17.72
N VAL A 261 3.03 -3.41 -18.11
CA VAL A 261 3.86 -4.19 -17.19
C VAL A 261 4.95 -3.32 -16.54
N ASP A 262 5.45 -2.31 -17.25
CA ASP A 262 6.66 -1.56 -16.88
C ASP A 262 6.54 -0.04 -16.98
N ARG A 263 5.32 0.48 -17.18
CA ARG A 263 5.07 1.93 -17.25
C ARG A 263 3.71 2.28 -16.65
N LEU A 264 3.56 3.55 -16.30
CA LEU A 264 2.35 4.09 -15.72
C LEU A 264 1.14 3.95 -16.65
N PRO A 265 -0.07 3.80 -16.08
CA PRO A 265 -1.28 3.72 -16.85
C PRO A 265 -1.53 5.01 -17.65
N GLN A 266 -2.15 4.87 -18.81
CA GLN A 266 -2.49 5.99 -19.69
C GLN A 266 -4.00 6.06 -19.93
N LYS A 267 -4.63 7.15 -19.53
CA LYS A 267 -6.04 7.43 -19.81
C LYS A 267 -6.30 7.54 -21.32
N PHE A 268 -7.47 7.08 -21.76
CA PHE A 268 -7.89 7.24 -23.14
C PHE A 268 -8.35 8.68 -23.41
N VAL A 269 -8.11 9.17 -24.63
CA VAL A 269 -8.64 10.47 -25.07
C VAL A 269 -10.03 10.24 -25.64
N LEU A 270 -11.02 10.94 -25.09
CA LEU A 270 -12.42 10.83 -25.48
C LEU A 270 -12.77 11.88 -26.55
N GLU A 271 -13.52 11.43 -27.55
CA GLU A 271 -14.00 12.24 -28.66
C GLU A 271 -15.47 12.69 -28.46
N ALA A 272 -15.96 13.55 -29.34
CA ALA A 272 -17.36 14.00 -29.36
C ALA A 272 -18.34 12.83 -29.24
N ASN A 273 -19.44 13.03 -28.50
CA ASN A 273 -20.52 12.04 -28.34
C ASN A 273 -20.13 10.74 -27.64
N SER A 274 -18.92 10.65 -27.07
CA SER A 274 -18.54 9.55 -26.19
C SER A 274 -19.50 9.46 -25.00
N ALA A 275 -19.98 8.26 -24.69
CA ALA A 275 -20.75 7.97 -23.49
C ALA A 275 -19.83 7.51 -22.37
N LEU A 276 -20.09 7.96 -21.14
CA LEU A 276 -19.35 7.56 -19.95
C LEU A 276 -20.31 6.91 -18.95
N ALA A 277 -19.84 5.84 -18.30
CA ALA A 277 -20.52 5.22 -17.18
C ALA A 277 -19.57 5.25 -15.97
N ILE A 278 -19.95 5.96 -14.91
CA ILE A 278 -19.17 6.04 -13.67
C ILE A 278 -19.81 5.11 -12.65
N THR A 279 -19.02 4.15 -12.15
CA THR A 279 -19.48 3.11 -11.22
C THR A 279 -19.06 3.40 -9.79
N ASN A 280 -19.94 3.16 -8.82
CA ASN A 280 -19.61 3.16 -7.40
C ASN A 280 -19.83 1.74 -6.83
N PRO A 281 -18.76 0.97 -6.56
CA PRO A 281 -18.89 -0.38 -5.97
C PRO A 281 -19.06 -0.35 -4.44
N LEU A 282 -19.22 0.82 -3.81
CA LEU A 282 -19.33 0.96 -2.36
C LEU A 282 -20.80 1.03 -1.93
N GLY A 283 -21.08 0.56 -0.71
CA GLY A 283 -22.41 0.57 -0.12
C GLY A 283 -22.87 1.91 0.44
N HIS A 284 -22.22 3.02 0.09
CA HIS A 284 -22.60 4.38 0.48
C HIS A 284 -22.48 5.35 -0.69
N SER A 285 -23.28 6.41 -0.66
CA SER A 285 -23.25 7.48 -1.66
C SER A 285 -21.94 8.25 -1.59
N ARG A 286 -21.46 8.72 -2.74
CA ARG A 286 -20.22 9.51 -2.86
C ARG A 286 -20.40 10.63 -3.86
N ARG A 287 -19.94 11.81 -3.48
CA ARG A 287 -19.74 12.96 -4.35
C ARG A 287 -18.25 13.08 -4.64
N GLN A 288 -17.84 13.05 -5.90
CA GLN A 288 -16.42 13.06 -6.26
C GLN A 288 -16.16 13.82 -7.56
N VAL A 289 -15.00 14.49 -7.63
CA VAL A 289 -14.47 15.03 -8.90
C VAL A 289 -13.90 13.89 -9.75
N ILE A 290 -14.45 13.73 -10.95
CA ILE A 290 -14.00 12.78 -11.97
C ILE A 290 -13.31 13.54 -13.08
N CYS A 291 -12.13 13.09 -13.50
CA CYS A 291 -11.35 13.75 -14.55
C CYS A 291 -10.97 12.78 -15.66
N VAL A 292 -11.31 13.14 -16.90
CA VAL A 292 -11.07 12.36 -18.12
C VAL A 292 -10.24 13.15 -19.13
N HIS A 293 -9.54 12.47 -20.03
CA HIS A 293 -8.84 13.14 -21.12
C HIS A 293 -9.76 13.31 -22.33
N VAL A 294 -9.71 14.47 -22.97
CA VAL A 294 -10.52 14.84 -24.12
C VAL A 294 -9.68 15.49 -25.22
N ASP A 295 -10.14 15.38 -26.46
CA ASP A 295 -9.44 15.83 -27.68
C ASP A 295 -9.55 17.35 -27.94
N SER A 296 -10.42 18.07 -27.22
CA SER A 296 -10.69 19.49 -27.49
C SER A 296 -11.12 20.27 -26.25
N VAL A 297 -10.71 21.54 -26.17
CA VAL A 297 -11.16 22.51 -25.15
C VAL A 297 -12.65 22.85 -25.24
N LYS A 298 -13.31 22.49 -26.35
CA LYS A 298 -14.74 22.72 -26.58
C LYS A 298 -15.62 21.60 -25.98
N ARG A 299 -15.03 20.60 -25.33
CA ARG A 299 -15.79 19.47 -24.77
C ARG A 299 -16.46 19.83 -23.45
N ARG A 300 -17.65 19.29 -23.23
CA ARG A 300 -18.47 19.48 -22.01
C ARG A 300 -19.16 18.16 -21.64
N ILE A 301 -19.28 17.88 -20.35
CA ILE A 301 -20.11 16.81 -19.79
C ILE A 301 -21.56 17.28 -19.64
N ASP A 302 -22.48 16.41 -20.06
CA ASP A 302 -23.92 16.53 -19.85
C ASP A 302 -24.47 15.22 -19.26
N ALA A 303 -25.61 15.28 -18.56
CA ALA A 303 -26.25 14.07 -18.03
C ALA A 303 -26.90 13.29 -19.17
N ASP A 304 -26.76 11.96 -19.16
CA ASP A 304 -27.46 11.12 -20.14
C ASP A 304 -28.87 10.75 -19.63
N THR A 305 -29.85 11.63 -19.87
CA THR A 305 -31.26 11.46 -19.49
C THR A 305 -32.01 10.43 -20.36
N GLY A 306 -31.33 9.68 -21.24
CA GLY A 306 -31.98 8.60 -22.00
C GLY A 306 -32.96 9.08 -23.08
N GLY A 307 -32.87 10.34 -23.52
CA GLY A 307 -33.63 10.84 -24.66
C GLY A 307 -34.70 11.87 -24.34
N GLU A 308 -34.92 12.24 -23.07
CA GLU A 308 -35.68 13.44 -22.72
C GLU A 308 -34.89 14.69 -23.14
N LYS A 309 -35.09 15.11 -24.39
CA LYS A 309 -34.55 16.35 -24.93
C LYS A 309 -35.07 17.53 -24.11
N GLY A 310 -34.19 18.21 -23.38
CA GLY A 310 -34.46 19.58 -22.93
C GLY A 310 -34.09 19.92 -21.49
N GLN A 311 -33.83 18.93 -20.62
CA GLN A 311 -33.40 19.25 -19.25
C GLN A 311 -31.88 19.34 -19.18
N LYS A 312 -31.34 20.53 -19.50
CA LYS A 312 -29.92 20.83 -19.25
C LYS A 312 -29.67 20.76 -17.75
N THR A 313 -29.06 19.68 -17.28
CA THR A 313 -28.51 19.63 -15.93
C THR A 313 -27.21 20.41 -15.91
N ASP A 314 -27.11 21.41 -15.04
CA ASP A 314 -25.88 22.18 -14.90
C ASP A 314 -24.87 21.39 -14.06
N ILE A 315 -24.04 20.59 -14.74
CA ILE A 315 -22.96 19.83 -14.10
C ILE A 315 -21.74 20.74 -13.97
N ALA A 316 -21.35 20.99 -12.72
CA ALA A 316 -20.17 21.76 -12.37
C ALA A 316 -18.91 21.07 -12.93
N GLN A 317 -18.17 21.77 -13.79
CA GLN A 317 -17.05 21.22 -14.55
C GLN A 317 -16.01 22.28 -14.90
N GLN A 318 -14.79 21.82 -15.17
CA GLN A 318 -13.69 22.64 -15.67
C GLN A 318 -12.82 21.86 -16.65
N ILE A 319 -12.17 22.57 -17.57
CA ILE A 319 -11.21 21.99 -18.51
C ILE A 319 -9.86 22.69 -18.42
N GLY A 320 -8.79 21.89 -18.35
CA GLY A 320 -7.41 22.35 -18.25
C GLY A 320 -6.44 21.58 -19.14
N PRO A 321 -5.18 22.02 -19.22
CA PRO A 321 -4.16 21.34 -20.01
C PRO A 321 -3.74 20.02 -19.34
N VAL A 322 -3.34 19.05 -20.14
CA VAL A 322 -2.54 17.92 -19.65
C VAL A 322 -1.07 18.32 -19.72
N LEU A 323 -0.40 18.33 -18.57
CA LEU A 323 0.99 18.75 -18.42
C LEU A 323 1.95 17.57 -18.63
N PHE A 324 3.12 17.85 -19.19
CA PHE A 324 4.22 16.90 -19.31
C PHE A 324 5.58 17.61 -19.23
N VAL A 325 6.65 16.82 -19.13
CA VAL A 325 8.03 17.34 -19.24
C VAL A 325 8.57 16.92 -20.59
N ASP A 326 9.00 17.88 -21.41
CA ASP A 326 9.53 17.64 -22.75
C ASP A 326 10.93 17.00 -22.72
N LEU A 327 11.46 16.66 -23.90
CA LEU A 327 12.80 16.07 -24.04
C LEU A 327 13.93 17.00 -23.60
N GLN A 328 13.67 18.31 -23.50
CA GLN A 328 14.60 19.31 -22.99
C GLN A 328 14.44 19.52 -21.48
N GLY A 329 13.61 18.73 -20.80
CA GLY A 329 13.37 18.84 -19.37
C GLY A 329 12.52 20.06 -18.99
N ARG A 330 11.79 20.68 -19.92
CA ARG A 330 10.93 21.84 -19.64
C ARG A 330 9.50 21.39 -19.43
N LEU A 331 8.78 22.11 -18.56
CA LEU A 331 7.36 21.89 -18.34
C LEU A 331 6.56 22.40 -19.54
N ALA A 332 5.79 21.52 -20.15
CA ALA A 332 4.99 21.76 -21.35
C ALA A 332 3.57 21.20 -21.20
N HIS A 333 2.71 21.45 -22.18
CA HIS A 333 1.35 20.93 -22.23
C HIS A 333 1.01 20.39 -23.62
N PHE A 334 0.11 19.41 -23.69
CA PHE A 334 -0.36 18.88 -24.96
C PHE A 334 -1.32 19.85 -25.66
N HIS A 335 -1.25 19.94 -26.99
CA HIS A 335 -2.10 20.84 -27.79
C HIS A 335 -3.42 20.19 -28.23
N ASP A 336 -3.47 18.87 -28.25
CA ASP A 336 -4.55 18.02 -28.76
C ASP A 336 -5.20 17.17 -27.65
N LYS A 337 -4.89 17.47 -26.39
CA LYS A 337 -5.31 16.67 -25.24
C LYS A 337 -5.45 17.54 -24.00
N PHE A 338 -6.63 17.47 -23.40
CA PHE A 338 -7.04 18.29 -22.26
C PHE A 338 -7.62 17.41 -21.15
N GLU A 339 -7.55 17.86 -19.90
CA GLU A 339 -8.19 17.21 -18.76
C GLU A 339 -9.51 17.92 -18.46
N LEU A 340 -10.63 17.21 -18.61
CA LEU A 340 -11.97 17.67 -18.26
C LEU A 340 -12.37 17.04 -16.93
N CYS A 341 -12.53 17.87 -15.90
CA CYS A 341 -12.95 17.48 -14.56
C CYS A 341 -14.38 17.92 -14.27
N PHE A 342 -15.20 17.06 -13.68
CA PHE A 342 -16.59 17.35 -13.33
C PHE A 342 -16.99 16.68 -12.02
N VAL A 343 -17.97 17.26 -11.33
CA VAL A 343 -18.51 16.70 -10.09
C VAL A 343 -19.55 15.62 -10.43
N ALA A 344 -19.36 14.42 -9.89
CA ALA A 344 -20.28 13.31 -10.03
C ALA A 344 -20.89 12.93 -8.67
N GLU A 345 -22.22 12.77 -8.64
CA GLU A 345 -22.97 12.19 -7.53
C GLU A 345 -23.20 10.70 -7.82
N LEU A 346 -22.74 9.83 -6.93
CA LEU A 346 -22.75 8.38 -7.14
C LEU A 346 -23.45 7.69 -5.97
N PRO A 347 -24.70 7.22 -6.12
CA PRO A 347 -25.39 6.43 -5.10
C PRO A 347 -24.66 5.11 -4.74
N PRO A 348 -25.08 4.41 -3.67
CA PRO A 348 -24.52 3.10 -3.31
C PRO A 348 -24.69 2.09 -4.45
N PHE A 349 -23.65 1.31 -4.74
CA PHE A 349 -23.69 0.25 -5.76
C PHE A 349 -24.20 0.70 -7.14
N SER A 350 -23.98 1.98 -7.50
CA SER A 350 -24.61 2.59 -8.67
C SER A 350 -23.73 2.58 -9.92
N MET A 351 -24.37 2.80 -11.07
CA MET A 351 -23.71 3.25 -12.30
C MET A 351 -24.45 4.47 -12.85
N VAL A 352 -23.75 5.59 -13.01
CA VAL A 352 -24.34 6.85 -13.49
C VAL A 352 -23.79 7.17 -14.87
N ARG A 353 -24.67 7.55 -15.79
CA ARG A 353 -24.32 7.82 -17.20
C ARG A 353 -24.14 9.31 -17.46
N TYR A 354 -23.11 9.63 -18.23
CA TYR A 354 -22.82 10.96 -18.74
C TYR A 354 -22.53 10.89 -20.23
N ARG A 355 -22.65 12.03 -20.92
CA ARG A 355 -22.27 12.15 -22.33
C ARG A 355 -21.32 13.33 -22.53
N LEU A 356 -20.34 13.12 -23.39
CA LEU A 356 -19.46 14.19 -23.85
C LEU A 356 -20.11 14.88 -25.06
N ILE A 357 -20.41 16.17 -24.93
CA ILE A 357 -20.98 17.00 -26.00
C ILE A 357 -20.00 18.11 -26.38
N GLU A 358 -20.26 18.75 -27.53
CA GLU A 358 -19.53 19.93 -27.95
C GLU A 358 -20.23 21.20 -27.46
N SER A 359 -19.44 22.17 -27.02
CA SER A 359 -19.87 23.47 -26.53
C SER A 359 -19.08 24.56 -27.25
N GLU A 360 -19.79 25.44 -27.97
CA GLU A 360 -19.21 26.65 -28.58
C GLU A 360 -18.68 27.64 -27.53
N HIS A 361 -19.19 27.57 -26.30
CA HIS A 361 -18.87 28.53 -25.23
C HIS A 361 -17.81 27.94 -24.31
N SER A 362 -16.69 28.65 -24.17
CA SER A 362 -15.52 28.23 -23.38
C SER A 362 -15.57 28.61 -21.90
N ALA A 363 -16.75 28.68 -21.30
CA ALA A 363 -16.97 29.26 -19.96
C ALA A 363 -16.34 28.48 -18.80
N HIS A 364 -15.72 27.32 -19.06
CA HIS A 364 -15.22 26.38 -18.05
C HIS A 364 -13.70 26.22 -18.05
N LYS A 365 -12.94 27.16 -18.63
CA LYS A 365 -11.47 27.09 -18.72
C LYS A 365 -10.79 27.44 -17.40
N VAL A 366 -9.75 26.69 -17.03
CA VAL A 366 -8.90 27.00 -15.87
C VAL A 366 -7.99 28.21 -16.13
N THR A 367 -7.58 28.89 -15.06
CA THR A 367 -6.54 29.91 -15.09
C THR A 367 -5.21 29.31 -14.68
N ILE A 368 -4.15 29.56 -15.44
CA ILE A 368 -2.79 29.10 -15.15
C ILE A 368 -1.95 30.30 -14.75
N ARG A 369 -1.35 30.25 -13.56
CA ARG A 369 -0.35 31.21 -13.11
C ARG A 369 1.01 30.54 -13.16
N HIS A 370 1.83 30.95 -14.13
CA HIS A 370 3.24 30.59 -14.17
C HIS A 370 4.01 31.48 -13.19
N VAL A 371 4.75 30.86 -12.28
CA VAL A 371 5.72 31.56 -11.42
C VAL A 371 7.10 31.24 -11.99
N PHE A 372 7.40 31.82 -13.15
CA PHE A 372 8.59 31.50 -13.93
C PHE A 372 9.16 32.73 -14.59
N GLU A 373 9.68 33.59 -13.75
CA GLU A 373 10.81 34.47 -13.99
C GLU A 373 11.08 35.02 -12.60
N LEU A 374 12.30 34.83 -12.08
CA LEU A 374 12.75 35.47 -10.83
C LEU A 374 12.61 37.02 -10.86
N ASP A 375 12.11 37.58 -11.96
CA ASP A 375 11.87 39.00 -12.18
C ASP A 375 10.38 39.43 -12.15
N ARG A 376 9.40 38.51 -12.03
CA ARG A 376 7.96 38.85 -12.11
C ARG A 376 7.09 38.46 -10.93
N VAL A 377 7.65 37.80 -9.92
CA VAL A 377 7.08 37.91 -8.57
C VAL A 377 7.67 39.20 -8.04
N GLY A 378 6.85 40.24 -7.89
CA GLY A 378 7.31 41.46 -7.21
C GLY A 378 7.99 41.07 -5.90
N PRO A 379 9.02 41.79 -5.43
CA PRO A 379 9.92 41.41 -4.33
C PRO A 379 9.25 41.10 -2.96
N GLU A 380 7.92 41.04 -2.90
CA GLU A 380 7.11 40.90 -1.70
C GLU A 380 6.35 39.57 -1.57
N ALA A 381 6.02 38.83 -2.65
CA ALA A 381 5.18 37.63 -2.53
C ALA A 381 5.99 36.36 -2.21
N LYS A 382 6.19 36.10 -0.91
CA LYS A 382 6.92 34.93 -0.38
C LYS A 382 6.15 33.60 -0.45
N THR A 383 4.86 33.62 -0.79
CA THR A 383 3.98 32.44 -0.77
C THR A 383 2.96 32.45 -1.90
N VAL A 384 2.60 31.26 -2.40
CA VAL A 384 1.42 31.03 -3.26
C VAL A 384 0.40 30.18 -2.52
N SER A 385 -0.87 30.20 -2.91
CA SER A 385 -1.88 29.37 -2.24
C SER A 385 -2.95 28.81 -3.19
N ILE A 386 -3.58 27.72 -2.76
CA ILE A 386 -4.80 27.15 -3.33
C ILE A 386 -5.85 27.05 -2.22
N GLN A 387 -7.13 27.22 -2.55
CA GLN A 387 -8.20 27.21 -1.56
C GLN A 387 -9.54 26.72 -2.11
N ASN A 388 -10.36 26.18 -1.21
CA ASN A 388 -11.78 25.92 -1.43
C ASN A 388 -12.59 26.39 -0.20
N ALA A 389 -13.84 25.93 -0.06
CA ALA A 389 -14.70 26.32 1.06
C ALA A 389 -14.23 25.81 2.45
N HIS A 390 -13.33 24.82 2.50
CA HIS A 390 -12.92 24.14 3.72
C HIS A 390 -11.43 24.28 4.05
N LEU A 391 -10.58 24.41 3.03
CA LEU A 391 -9.13 24.44 3.19
C LEU A 391 -8.51 25.61 2.43
N HIS A 392 -7.49 26.21 3.04
CA HIS A 392 -6.53 27.09 2.40
C HIS A 392 -5.13 26.53 2.63
N ALA A 393 -4.44 26.15 1.56
CA ALA A 393 -3.08 25.62 1.61
C ALA A 393 -2.10 26.64 1.01
N SER A 394 -1.04 26.94 1.74
CA SER A 394 0.02 27.86 1.33
C SER A 394 1.28 27.09 0.99
N PHE A 395 1.99 27.55 -0.03
CA PHE A 395 3.21 26.96 -0.55
C PHE A 395 4.31 28.00 -0.57
N ASP A 396 5.54 27.54 -0.38
CA ASP A 396 6.72 28.36 -0.50
C ASP A 396 6.93 28.79 -1.97
N ALA A 397 7.03 30.11 -2.21
CA ALA A 397 7.11 30.64 -3.58
C ALA A 397 8.46 30.38 -4.27
N SER A 398 9.49 29.91 -3.54
CA SER A 398 10.78 29.55 -4.12
C SER A 398 10.86 28.10 -4.57
N SER A 399 10.16 27.20 -3.87
CA SER A 399 10.24 25.74 -4.11
C SER A 399 8.95 25.11 -4.65
N GLY A 400 7.80 25.78 -4.49
CA GLY A 400 6.47 25.25 -4.81
C GLY A 400 5.94 24.20 -3.82
N LEU A 401 6.65 23.96 -2.72
CA LEU A 401 6.30 22.93 -1.73
C LEU A 401 5.38 23.47 -0.63
N LEU A 402 4.57 22.58 -0.03
CA LEU A 402 3.61 22.94 1.01
C LEU A 402 4.31 23.48 2.26
N LYS A 403 3.75 24.56 2.81
CA LYS A 403 4.27 25.26 4.00
C LYS A 403 3.26 25.34 5.14
N SER A 404 1.98 25.56 4.83
CA SER A 404 0.94 25.65 5.84
C SER A 404 -0.44 25.26 5.30
N ILE A 405 -1.31 24.85 6.22
CA ILE A 405 -2.70 24.54 5.95
C ILE A 405 -3.57 25.27 6.97
N ARG A 406 -4.66 25.84 6.51
CA ARG A 406 -5.68 26.50 7.32
C ARG A 406 -7.04 25.86 7.02
N HIS A 407 -7.63 25.22 8.03
CA HIS A 407 -8.96 24.59 7.95
C HIS A 407 -10.07 25.46 8.56
N THR A 408 -9.75 26.27 9.56
CA THR A 408 -10.66 27.27 10.12
C THR A 408 -10.06 28.66 9.97
N PRO A 409 -10.86 29.73 9.89
CA PRO A 409 -10.35 31.09 9.69
C PRO A 409 -9.27 31.51 10.70
N ASN A 410 -9.29 30.93 11.90
CA ASN A 410 -8.49 31.37 13.04
C ASN A 410 -7.29 30.45 13.34
N ALA A 411 -7.12 29.32 12.63
CA ALA A 411 -6.06 28.36 12.92
C ALA A 411 -5.30 27.95 11.65
N GLU A 412 -4.15 28.58 11.44
CA GLU A 412 -3.16 28.17 10.44
C GLU A 412 -2.11 27.27 11.09
N ILE A 413 -1.94 26.07 10.52
CA ILE A 413 -1.03 25.06 11.00
C ILE A 413 0.14 25.01 10.02
N ALA A 414 1.36 25.22 10.51
CA ALA A 414 2.57 25.05 9.72
C ALA A 414 2.81 23.55 9.46
N VAL A 415 2.65 23.15 8.21
CA VAL A 415 2.84 21.78 7.71
C VAL A 415 3.82 21.86 6.56
N GLU A 416 5.08 21.52 6.84
CA GLU A 416 6.17 21.63 5.88
C GLU A 416 6.36 20.31 5.13
N LEU A 417 6.27 20.35 3.81
CA LEU A 417 6.62 19.24 2.93
C LEU A 417 8.02 19.43 2.38
N SER A 418 8.85 18.40 2.48
CA SER A 418 10.18 18.35 1.87
C SER A 418 10.47 16.96 1.32
N PHE A 419 11.45 16.87 0.41
CA PHE A 419 12.01 15.61 -0.03
C PHE A 419 13.38 15.43 0.60
N VAL A 420 13.67 14.20 1.03
CA VAL A 420 14.94 13.85 1.67
C VAL A 420 15.41 12.50 1.13
N HIS A 421 16.70 12.20 1.27
CA HIS A 421 17.26 10.96 0.78
C HIS A 421 18.24 10.32 1.76
N TYR A 422 18.44 9.01 1.62
CA TYR A 422 19.48 8.24 2.30
C TYR A 422 20.45 7.64 1.28
N GLY A 423 21.71 7.51 1.67
CA GLY A 423 22.65 6.59 1.04
C GLY A 423 22.59 5.23 1.74
N ALA A 424 23.27 4.24 1.19
CA ALA A 424 23.52 2.98 1.88
C ALA A 424 24.89 3.04 2.58
N ARG A 425 24.98 2.49 3.79
CA ARG A 425 26.25 2.41 4.52
C ARG A 425 27.30 1.66 3.71
N THR A 426 28.55 2.11 3.79
CA THR A 426 29.71 1.45 3.18
C THR A 426 30.44 0.58 4.19
N HIS A 427 31.39 -0.23 3.71
CA HIS A 427 32.36 -0.89 4.57
C HIS A 427 33.09 0.18 5.40
N ASP A 428 33.07 0.01 6.72
CA ASP A 428 33.77 0.86 7.66
C ASP A 428 34.45 -0.04 8.70
N PRO A 429 35.76 -0.30 8.57
CA PRO A 429 36.49 -1.17 9.48
C PRO A 429 36.62 -0.59 10.90
N THR A 430 36.21 0.67 11.12
CA THR A 430 36.22 1.32 12.43
C THR A 430 34.87 1.25 13.16
N ARG A 431 33.81 0.80 12.47
CA ARG A 431 32.48 0.67 13.05
C ARG A 431 32.46 -0.45 14.09
N LYS A 432 31.89 -0.15 15.26
CA LYS A 432 31.80 -1.06 16.42
C LYS A 432 30.43 -1.74 16.55
N ASP A 433 29.52 -1.50 15.61
CA ASP A 433 28.23 -2.20 15.57
C ASP A 433 28.45 -3.66 15.16
N LEU A 434 27.58 -4.55 15.64
CA LEU A 434 27.75 -6.00 15.44
C LEU A 434 27.39 -6.45 14.01
N GLY A 435 26.75 -5.60 13.20
CA GLY A 435 26.23 -5.95 11.86
C GLY A 435 27.25 -6.07 10.74
N GLY A 436 28.52 -5.75 10.99
CA GLY A 436 29.60 -5.88 10.01
C GLY A 436 29.38 -5.10 8.71
N ASP A 437 29.78 -5.68 7.58
CA ASP A 437 29.89 -5.01 6.29
C ASP A 437 28.64 -5.08 5.41
N SER A 438 27.54 -5.64 5.94
CA SER A 438 26.28 -5.76 5.21
C SER A 438 25.72 -4.38 4.84
N ARG A 439 25.04 -4.31 3.70
CA ARG A 439 24.52 -3.05 3.12
C ARG A 439 23.03 -3.16 2.85
N SER A 440 22.39 -2.04 2.56
CA SER A 440 21.00 -2.02 2.09
C SER A 440 20.87 -2.91 0.85
N GLY A 441 19.78 -3.66 0.76
CA GLY A 441 19.38 -4.46 -0.41
C GLY A 441 17.87 -4.54 -0.49
N ALA A 442 17.30 -5.59 -1.09
CA ALA A 442 15.85 -5.69 -1.26
C ALA A 442 15.09 -5.81 0.07
N TYR A 443 15.67 -6.47 1.07
CA TYR A 443 15.11 -6.68 2.40
C TYR A 443 15.56 -5.61 3.38
N LEU A 444 16.87 -5.37 3.44
CA LEU A 444 17.48 -4.55 4.47
C LEU A 444 17.46 -3.06 4.10
N PHE A 445 17.19 -2.23 5.11
CA PHE A 445 17.45 -0.79 5.06
C PHE A 445 18.57 -0.48 6.05
N LEU A 446 19.76 -0.17 5.53
CA LEU A 446 20.98 0.07 6.30
C LEU A 446 21.60 1.40 5.84
N PRO A 447 21.00 2.54 6.24
CA PRO A 447 21.38 3.85 5.74
C PRO A 447 22.76 4.30 6.23
N ASP A 448 23.38 5.22 5.47
CA ASP A 448 24.67 5.84 5.82
C ASP A 448 24.59 6.93 6.92
N GLY A 449 23.39 7.16 7.47
CA GLY A 449 23.12 8.14 8.52
C GLY A 449 21.69 8.67 8.47
N PRO A 450 21.39 9.78 9.17
CA PRO A 450 20.14 10.51 9.02
C PRO A 450 19.91 11.00 7.58
N ALA A 451 18.65 11.24 7.21
CA ALA A 451 18.30 11.68 5.88
C ALA A 451 18.91 13.06 5.56
N LYS A 452 19.36 13.24 4.32
CA LYS A 452 19.86 14.51 3.79
C LYS A 452 18.75 15.21 2.99
N PRO A 453 18.52 16.53 3.17
CA PRO A 453 17.50 17.24 2.41
C PRO A 453 17.85 17.27 0.92
N LEU A 454 16.83 17.23 0.07
CA LEU A 454 16.99 17.40 -1.35
C LEU A 454 17.01 18.87 -1.73
N ALA A 455 17.93 19.26 -2.62
CA ALA A 455 17.99 20.59 -3.22
C ALA A 455 16.66 20.93 -3.92
N VAL A 456 16.18 22.15 -3.70
CA VAL A 456 14.90 22.66 -4.23
C VAL A 456 15.08 23.91 -5.09
N GLU A 457 16.31 24.40 -5.22
CA GLU A 457 16.68 25.61 -5.96
C GLU A 457 16.43 25.45 -7.48
N GLU A 458 16.48 24.20 -7.97
CA GLU A 458 16.14 23.85 -9.35
C GLU A 458 14.66 23.53 -9.54
N ASN A 459 13.83 23.67 -8.49
CA ASN A 459 12.40 23.40 -8.62
C ASN A 459 11.74 24.42 -9.53
N THR A 460 10.77 23.90 -10.27
CA THR A 460 10.06 24.64 -11.29
C THR A 460 8.58 24.31 -11.13
N PHE A 461 7.73 25.31 -10.89
CA PHE A 461 6.33 25.03 -10.56
C PHE A 461 5.33 25.96 -11.25
N LEU A 462 4.09 25.47 -11.34
CA LEU A 462 2.94 26.23 -11.80
C LEU A 462 1.76 26.04 -10.85
N VAL A 463 0.89 27.04 -10.79
CA VAL A 463 -0.37 26.98 -10.06
C VAL A 463 -1.51 27.00 -11.07
N VAL A 464 -2.35 25.99 -11.02
CA VAL A 464 -3.58 25.91 -11.82
C VAL A 464 -4.76 26.16 -10.91
N SER A 465 -5.53 27.18 -11.24
CA SER A 465 -6.70 27.61 -10.48
C SER A 465 -7.95 27.44 -11.34
N GLY A 466 -8.87 26.60 -10.89
CA GLY A 466 -10.20 26.44 -11.47
C GLY A 466 -11.27 26.31 -10.40
N PRO A 467 -12.56 26.40 -10.78
CA PRO A 467 -13.69 26.34 -9.85
C PRO A 467 -13.95 24.95 -9.25
N ILE A 468 -13.49 23.88 -9.91
CA ILE A 468 -13.69 22.48 -9.49
C ILE A 468 -12.42 21.88 -8.89
N ARG A 469 -11.25 22.29 -9.38
CA ARG A 469 -9.96 21.75 -8.96
C ARG A 469 -8.88 22.82 -9.08
N GLN A 470 -8.09 22.93 -8.03
CA GLN A 470 -6.87 23.72 -8.00
C GLN A 470 -5.69 22.82 -7.69
N TYR A 471 -4.51 23.13 -8.23
CA TYR A 471 -3.31 22.39 -7.87
C TYR A 471 -2.02 23.17 -8.09
N VAL A 472 -1.01 22.81 -7.31
CA VAL A 472 0.38 23.20 -7.53
C VAL A 472 1.10 22.00 -8.14
N TYR A 473 1.75 22.19 -9.28
CA TYR A 473 2.57 21.17 -9.94
C TYR A 473 4.02 21.62 -9.90
N VAL A 474 4.88 20.79 -9.31
CA VAL A 474 6.31 21.02 -9.13
C VAL A 474 7.07 19.95 -9.93
N LYS A 475 7.91 20.40 -10.86
CA LYS A 475 8.99 19.59 -11.42
C LYS A 475 10.23 19.84 -10.56
N GLY A 476 10.71 18.79 -9.91
CA GLY A 476 11.93 18.79 -9.11
C GLY A 476 13.21 18.66 -9.94
N PRO A 477 14.35 18.41 -9.27
CA PRO A 477 15.66 18.27 -9.91
C PRO A 477 15.68 17.21 -11.02
N VAL A 478 16.38 17.53 -12.11
CA VAL A 478 16.40 16.72 -13.35
C VAL A 478 17.08 15.37 -13.13
N ASP A 479 18.03 15.30 -12.20
CA ASP A 479 18.83 14.12 -11.86
C ASP A 479 18.05 13.04 -11.09
N ILE A 480 16.96 13.41 -10.38
CA ILE A 480 16.18 12.48 -9.55
C ILE A 480 14.78 12.22 -10.12
N GLY A 481 14.35 13.01 -11.11
CA GLY A 481 13.13 12.73 -11.87
C GLY A 481 11.85 12.81 -11.04
N ILE A 482 11.75 13.80 -10.14
CA ILE A 482 10.58 14.01 -9.28
C ILE A 482 9.59 14.97 -9.95
N ARG A 483 8.34 14.52 -10.07
CA ARG A 483 7.18 15.37 -10.38
C ARG A 483 6.21 15.28 -9.21
N HIS A 484 6.03 16.40 -8.52
CA HIS A 484 5.19 16.50 -7.33
C HIS A 484 3.97 17.36 -7.65
N GLN A 485 2.80 16.99 -7.16
CA GLN A 485 1.58 17.75 -7.32
C GLN A 485 0.78 17.74 -6.02
N ILE A 486 0.22 18.88 -5.64
CA ILE A 486 -0.77 18.95 -4.56
C ILE A 486 -2.06 19.47 -5.15
N VAL A 487 -3.11 18.68 -5.03
CA VAL A 487 -4.44 18.94 -5.60
C VAL A 487 -5.45 19.21 -4.49
N LEU A 488 -6.24 20.25 -4.67
CA LEU A 488 -7.40 20.59 -3.85
C LEU A 488 -8.63 20.63 -4.74
N ASP A 489 -9.49 19.63 -4.58
CA ASP A 489 -10.78 19.55 -5.28
C ASP A 489 -11.84 20.40 -4.57
N VAL A 490 -12.88 20.77 -5.31
CA VAL A 490 -14.05 21.46 -4.76
C VAL A 490 -14.68 20.62 -3.65
N ASP A 491 -15.02 21.28 -2.54
CA ASP A 491 -15.59 20.68 -1.33
C ASP A 491 -14.72 19.59 -0.66
N ALA A 492 -13.49 19.36 -1.12
CA ALA A 492 -12.57 18.43 -0.46
C ALA A 492 -12.06 19.01 0.87
N GLN A 493 -12.09 18.20 1.92
CA GLN A 493 -11.51 18.52 3.23
C GLN A 493 -10.09 17.94 3.40
N HIS A 494 -9.44 17.59 2.28
CA HIS A 494 -8.10 17.04 2.25
C HIS A 494 -7.33 17.54 1.04
N LEU A 495 -6.00 17.39 1.09
CA LEU A 495 -5.11 17.60 -0.04
C LEU A 495 -4.69 16.25 -0.62
N ALA A 496 -4.83 16.09 -1.94
CA ALA A 496 -4.28 14.93 -2.63
C ALA A 496 -2.86 15.22 -3.09
N ILE A 497 -1.88 14.48 -2.56
CA ILE A 497 -0.48 14.58 -2.97
C ILE A 497 -0.21 13.53 -4.04
N LEU A 498 0.27 13.98 -5.21
CA LEU A 498 0.77 13.12 -6.25
C LEU A 498 2.28 13.20 -6.42
N ASN A 499 2.96 12.06 -6.23
CA ASN A 499 4.41 11.96 -6.44
C ASN A 499 4.68 10.99 -7.57
N LEU A 500 5.22 11.54 -8.65
CA LEU A 500 5.76 10.80 -9.77
C LEU A 500 7.28 10.78 -9.71
N VAL A 501 7.81 9.66 -9.25
CA VAL A 501 9.24 9.43 -9.02
C VAL A 501 9.78 8.53 -10.12
N ASN A 502 10.93 8.91 -10.69
CA ASN A 502 11.70 8.05 -11.57
C ASN A 502 13.19 8.10 -11.21
N LEU A 503 13.65 7.14 -10.40
CA LEU A 503 15.07 6.98 -10.06
C LEU A 503 15.86 6.23 -11.16
N ALA A 504 15.24 5.94 -12.31
CA ALA A 504 15.94 5.46 -13.49
C ALA A 504 16.42 6.68 -14.30
N THR A 505 17.71 6.98 -14.21
CA THR A 505 18.36 7.88 -15.16
C THR A 505 18.31 7.23 -16.56
N GLU A 506 17.29 7.55 -17.34
CA GLU A 506 17.21 7.23 -18.78
C GLU A 506 18.09 8.17 -19.63
N SER A 507 18.62 9.23 -19.02
CA SER A 507 19.50 10.19 -19.70
C SER A 507 20.94 9.91 -19.31
N GLY A 508 21.77 9.50 -20.28
CA GLY A 508 23.23 9.42 -20.16
C GLY A 508 23.93 10.78 -19.96
N THR A 509 23.36 11.68 -19.16
CA THR A 509 23.94 12.97 -18.80
C THR A 509 23.91 13.15 -17.28
N ASP A 510 24.78 12.38 -16.63
CA ASP A 510 25.23 12.55 -15.24
C ASP A 510 25.78 13.98 -15.02
N ARG A 511 24.95 14.87 -14.46
CA ARG A 511 25.43 16.16 -13.92
C ARG A 511 25.13 16.38 -12.43
N GLY A 512 24.39 15.48 -11.77
CA GLY A 512 23.97 15.62 -10.37
C GLY A 512 24.58 14.65 -9.36
N ASN A 513 25.66 13.92 -9.69
CA ASN A 513 26.49 13.22 -8.70
C ASN A 513 27.81 12.73 -9.34
N ARG A 514 28.68 13.67 -9.69
CA ARG A 514 30.09 13.34 -10.00
C ARG A 514 30.82 13.01 -8.70
N LEU A 515 30.70 11.77 -8.24
CA LEU A 515 31.88 11.05 -7.75
C LEU A 515 32.70 10.68 -9.00
N GLN A 516 34.03 10.74 -8.92
CA GLN A 516 34.97 10.60 -10.04
C GLN A 516 34.91 9.28 -10.85
N ASN A 517 33.87 8.45 -10.72
CA ASN A 517 33.71 7.16 -11.42
C ASN A 517 32.26 6.84 -11.92
N GLY A 518 31.39 7.84 -12.13
CA GLY A 518 30.17 7.68 -12.96
C GLY A 518 29.15 6.63 -12.48
N ARG A 519 28.84 6.60 -11.17
CA ARG A 519 27.92 5.61 -10.59
C ARG A 519 27.10 6.21 -9.45
N VAL A 520 25.90 6.70 -9.74
CA VAL A 520 24.86 6.87 -8.71
C VAL A 520 24.31 5.48 -8.40
N THR A 521 24.72 4.88 -7.28
CA THR A 521 24.50 3.45 -7.01
C THR A 521 23.55 3.15 -5.86
N ASN A 522 23.50 4.01 -4.83
CA ASN A 522 22.67 3.80 -3.64
C ASN A 522 21.94 5.08 -3.28
N PHE A 523 20.63 5.11 -3.55
CA PHE A 523 19.79 6.26 -3.30
C PHE A 523 18.39 5.80 -2.89
N GLU A 524 17.94 6.24 -1.72
CA GLU A 524 16.61 5.94 -1.19
C GLU A 524 15.89 7.25 -0.93
N LEU A 525 14.79 7.50 -1.67
CA LEU A 525 14.07 8.76 -1.66
C LEU A 525 12.87 8.70 -0.71
N ALA A 526 12.66 9.77 0.05
CA ALA A 526 11.52 9.92 0.94
C ALA A 526 10.83 11.27 0.79
N MET A 527 9.53 11.29 1.03
CA MET A 527 8.77 12.51 1.32
C MET A 527 8.66 12.68 2.83
N ARG A 528 8.93 13.89 3.32
CA ARG A 528 8.81 14.26 4.73
C ARG A 528 7.73 15.32 4.90
N LEU A 529 6.82 15.08 5.83
CA LEU A 529 5.83 16.04 6.32
C LEU A 529 6.15 16.37 7.78
N ARG A 530 6.16 17.65 8.14
CA ARG A 530 6.43 18.09 9.50
C ARG A 530 5.41 19.10 9.98
N VAL A 531 4.76 18.82 11.11
CA VAL A 531 3.88 19.77 11.81
C VAL A 531 4.68 20.48 12.89
N LEU A 532 5.04 21.75 12.65
CA LEU A 532 5.99 22.47 13.51
C LEU A 532 5.48 22.76 14.92
N SER A 533 4.16 22.75 15.13
CA SER A 533 3.52 23.01 16.43
C SER A 533 3.40 21.75 17.31
N MET A 534 3.52 20.55 16.76
CA MET A 534 3.41 19.31 17.54
C MET A 534 4.61 19.14 18.47
N ARG A 535 4.35 18.65 19.68
CA ARG A 535 5.36 18.40 20.72
C ARG A 535 5.34 16.95 21.21
N GLN A 536 4.20 16.27 21.07
CA GLN A 536 4.07 14.86 21.44
C GLN A 536 4.68 13.93 20.37
N ASP A 537 5.16 12.77 20.83
CA ASP A 537 5.75 11.72 19.98
C ASP A 537 4.72 10.58 19.80
N ASN A 538 3.51 10.93 19.36
CA ASN A 538 2.46 9.96 19.04
C ASN A 538 2.49 9.70 17.54
N PHE A 539 2.92 8.51 17.18
CA PHE A 539 2.96 8.04 15.81
C PHE A 539 2.21 6.72 15.71
N PHE A 540 1.39 6.56 14.68
CA PHE A 540 0.59 5.38 14.45
C PHE A 540 0.70 4.94 13.00
N THR A 541 0.76 3.64 12.77
CA THR A 541 0.71 3.05 11.43
C THR A 541 -0.36 1.97 11.38
N ASP A 542 -0.91 1.74 10.20
CA ASP A 542 -1.88 0.69 10.00
C ASP A 542 -1.22 -0.69 9.91
N LEU A 543 -2.00 -1.72 10.24
CA LEU A 543 -1.69 -3.12 9.97
C LEU A 543 -2.70 -3.65 8.97
N ASN A 544 -2.21 -3.92 7.75
CA ASN A 544 -2.96 -4.54 6.65
C ASN A 544 -4.23 -3.77 6.22
N GLY A 545 -4.31 -2.47 6.46
CA GLY A 545 -5.50 -1.66 6.22
C GLY A 545 -6.68 -1.99 7.15
N PHE A 546 -6.44 -2.67 8.27
CA PHE A 546 -7.48 -3.17 9.17
C PHE A 546 -7.53 -2.43 10.51
N GLN A 547 -6.38 -2.22 11.16
CA GLN A 547 -6.29 -1.58 12.48
C GLN A 547 -5.11 -0.61 12.55
N MET A 548 -5.18 0.35 13.46
CA MET A 548 -4.07 1.27 13.76
C MET A 548 -3.35 0.81 15.03
N ILE A 549 -2.02 0.86 15.01
CA ILE A 549 -1.18 0.53 16.18
C ILE A 549 -0.21 1.67 16.47
N ARG A 550 -0.03 1.98 17.75
CA ARG A 550 0.90 3.01 18.22
C ARG A 550 2.34 2.52 18.06
N ARG A 551 3.18 3.35 17.45
CA ARG A 551 4.62 3.16 17.30
C ARG A 551 5.33 4.08 18.26
N ARG A 552 6.39 3.58 18.91
CA ARG A 552 7.19 4.37 19.85
C ARG A 552 8.65 4.29 19.46
N ARG A 553 9.25 5.44 19.24
CA ARG A 553 10.69 5.55 19.00
C ARG A 553 11.45 5.21 20.28
N GLN A 554 12.47 4.38 20.15
CA GLN A 554 13.34 3.94 21.23
C GLN A 554 14.78 4.38 20.95
N PRO A 555 15.40 5.23 21.79
CA PRO A 555 16.75 5.74 21.55
C PRO A 555 17.84 4.68 21.46
N GLN A 556 17.60 3.49 22.02
CA GLN A 556 18.55 2.38 22.01
C GLN A 556 18.57 1.61 20.69
N LEU A 557 17.55 1.77 19.85
CA LEU A 557 17.44 1.09 18.56
C LEU A 557 17.93 1.99 17.42
N PRO A 558 18.58 1.41 16.39
CA PRO A 558 19.10 2.19 15.27
C PRO A 558 17.96 2.76 14.40
N LEU A 559 18.30 3.72 13.53
CA LEU A 559 17.32 4.46 12.72
C LEU A 559 16.37 3.54 11.94
N GLN A 560 16.91 2.52 11.28
CA GLN A 560 16.15 1.60 10.44
C GLN A 560 15.13 0.73 11.20
N ALA A 561 15.27 0.62 12.53
CA ALA A 561 14.31 -0.07 13.39
C ALA A 561 13.00 0.71 13.57
N HIS A 562 13.05 2.03 13.38
CA HIS A 562 11.90 2.94 13.53
C HIS A 562 11.12 3.14 12.23
N PHE A 563 11.49 2.43 11.17
CA PHE A 563 10.66 2.29 9.98
C PHE A 563 9.68 1.15 10.17
N TYR A 564 8.42 1.43 9.86
CA TYR A 564 7.30 0.51 9.95
C TYR A 564 6.58 0.44 8.60
N PRO A 565 5.83 -0.63 8.33
CA PRO A 565 4.99 -0.67 7.14
C PRO A 565 3.84 0.34 7.29
N MET A 566 3.53 1.03 6.19
CA MET A 566 2.28 1.76 5.95
C MET A 566 1.54 1.11 4.79
N PRO A 567 0.80 0.00 5.01
CA PRO A 567 0.01 -0.63 3.96
C PRO A 567 -1.09 0.27 3.38
N GLY A 568 -1.60 1.24 4.15
CA GLY A 568 -2.62 2.18 3.70
C GLY A 568 -2.73 3.49 4.49
N ALA A 569 -2.28 3.57 5.75
CA ALA A 569 -2.44 4.77 6.57
C ALA A 569 -1.36 4.92 7.67
N ALA A 570 -0.97 6.16 7.93
CA ALA A 570 -0.20 6.53 9.11
C ALA A 570 -0.65 7.91 9.61
N PHE A 571 -0.47 8.19 10.90
CA PHE A 571 -0.71 9.54 11.42
C PHE A 571 0.21 9.88 12.57
N VAL A 572 0.44 11.19 12.74
CA VAL A 572 0.98 11.79 13.96
C VAL A 572 -0.08 12.67 14.60
N GLU A 573 -0.09 12.72 15.93
CA GLU A 573 -1.04 13.54 16.66
C GLU A 573 -0.48 14.16 17.93
N ASP A 574 -1.03 15.31 18.27
CA ASP A 574 -0.94 15.93 19.58
C ASP A 574 -2.37 16.06 20.14
N THR A 575 -2.53 16.79 21.23
CA THR A 575 -3.81 16.99 21.92
C THR A 575 -4.88 17.61 21.00
N ASP A 576 -4.49 18.58 20.16
CA ASP A 576 -5.43 19.39 19.37
C ASP A 576 -5.31 19.19 17.85
N ILE A 577 -4.25 18.49 17.39
CA ILE A 577 -3.90 18.39 15.97
C ILE A 577 -3.60 16.94 15.63
N ARG A 578 -4.19 16.45 14.54
CA ARG A 578 -3.80 15.19 13.90
C ARG A 578 -3.46 15.45 12.44
N LEU A 579 -2.30 14.98 11.99
CA LEU A 579 -1.95 14.89 10.57
C LEU A 579 -2.04 13.42 10.18
N SER A 580 -3.04 13.06 9.37
CA SER A 580 -3.16 11.72 8.81
C SER A 580 -2.71 11.69 7.36
N LEU A 581 -2.13 10.55 6.98
CA LEU A 581 -1.62 10.28 5.65
C LEU A 581 -2.14 8.94 5.17
N LEU A 582 -2.87 8.93 4.05
CA LEU A 582 -3.45 7.71 3.47
C LEU A 582 -2.79 7.34 2.15
N GLY A 583 -2.06 6.22 2.12
CA GLY A 583 -1.35 5.73 0.93
C GLY A 583 -2.23 4.90 0.00
N ARG A 584 -2.08 5.10 -1.32
CA ARG A 584 -2.63 4.20 -2.36
C ARG A 584 -1.78 2.96 -2.63
N GLN A 585 -0.67 2.81 -1.93
CA GLN A 585 0.23 1.67 -2.02
C GLN A 585 0.95 1.48 -0.70
N ALA A 586 1.38 0.25 -0.44
CA ALA A 586 2.21 -0.05 0.73
C ALA A 586 3.60 0.58 0.58
N LEU A 587 4.06 1.29 1.60
CA LEU A 587 5.40 1.90 1.66
C LEU A 587 5.96 1.82 3.08
N GLY A 588 7.26 2.06 3.24
CA GLY A 588 7.87 2.26 4.56
C GLY A 588 7.64 3.68 5.08
N VAL A 589 7.28 3.80 6.36
CA VAL A 589 7.06 5.09 7.03
C VAL A 589 7.76 5.13 8.39
N ALA A 590 8.21 6.31 8.81
CA ALA A 590 8.76 6.55 10.13
C ALA A 590 8.34 7.91 10.68
N SER A 591 8.36 8.06 12.00
CA SER A 591 8.40 9.35 12.68
C SER A 591 9.73 9.43 13.43
N LEU A 592 10.71 10.10 12.80
CA LEU A 592 12.08 10.20 13.33
C LEU A 592 12.30 11.44 14.19
N GLU A 593 11.37 12.40 14.16
CA GLU A 593 11.32 13.60 14.98
C GLU A 593 9.86 13.89 15.39
N GLN A 594 9.68 14.68 16.45
CA GLN A 594 8.34 15.09 16.91
C GLN A 594 7.60 15.84 15.80
N GLY A 595 6.34 15.45 15.56
CA GLY A 595 5.50 16.04 14.51
C GLY A 595 5.91 15.66 13.08
N GLU A 596 6.87 14.76 12.89
CA GLU A 596 7.34 14.34 11.57
C GLU A 596 6.70 13.02 11.13
N MET A 597 6.34 12.92 9.85
CA MET A 597 6.15 11.66 9.14
C MET A 597 7.01 11.64 7.89
N GLN A 598 7.82 10.60 7.74
CA GLN A 598 8.70 10.37 6.61
C GLN A 598 8.34 9.07 5.91
N VAL A 599 7.97 9.16 4.64
CA VAL A 599 7.49 8.04 3.82
C VAL A 599 8.48 7.79 2.70
N MET A 600 9.06 6.59 2.66
CA MET A 600 9.89 6.18 1.55
C MET A 600 9.07 6.05 0.28
N LEU A 601 9.54 6.65 -0.81
CA LEU A 601 8.87 6.63 -2.11
C LEU A 601 9.46 5.58 -3.03
N ASP A 602 10.78 5.54 -3.15
CA ASP A 602 11.48 4.55 -3.97
C ASP A 602 12.93 4.39 -3.49
N ARG A 603 13.56 3.29 -3.89
CA ARG A 603 14.94 2.98 -3.52
C ARG A 603 15.66 2.24 -4.64
N ARG A 604 16.88 2.67 -4.93
CA ARG A 604 17.78 2.08 -5.92
C ARG A 604 19.09 1.71 -5.24
N LEU A 605 19.48 0.45 -5.35
CA LEU A 605 20.62 -0.11 -4.62
C LEU A 605 21.48 -0.97 -5.53
N ALA A 606 22.81 -0.85 -5.42
CA ALA A 606 23.74 -1.49 -6.35
C ALA A 606 24.29 -2.85 -5.88
N GLN A 607 23.77 -3.39 -4.78
CA GLN A 607 24.25 -4.61 -4.16
C GLN A 607 23.12 -5.49 -3.64
N ASP A 608 23.45 -6.75 -3.34
CA ASP A 608 22.64 -7.68 -2.56
C ASP A 608 22.85 -7.43 -1.06
N ASP A 609 21.91 -7.89 -0.23
CA ASP A 609 21.95 -7.78 1.24
C ASP A 609 22.16 -9.12 1.96
N ASP A 610 22.65 -10.14 1.24
CA ASP A 610 23.02 -11.45 1.76
C ASP A 610 21.84 -12.20 2.42
N ARG A 611 20.65 -12.11 1.82
CA ARG A 611 19.44 -12.89 2.20
C ARG A 611 19.01 -13.89 1.13
N GLY A 612 19.91 -14.26 0.23
CA GLY A 612 19.72 -15.35 -0.74
C GLY A 612 19.11 -14.94 -2.08
N LEU A 613 18.74 -13.66 -2.25
CA LEU A 613 18.20 -13.15 -3.51
C LEU A 613 19.24 -13.21 -4.64
N GLY A 614 20.48 -12.77 -4.36
CA GLY A 614 21.64 -12.88 -5.24
C GLY A 614 21.59 -11.95 -6.45
N GLN A 615 21.05 -10.73 -6.31
CA GLN A 615 21.02 -9.75 -7.41
C GLN A 615 21.22 -8.31 -6.94
N VAL A 616 21.68 -7.45 -7.86
CA VAL A 616 21.74 -6.00 -7.67
C VAL A 616 20.33 -5.39 -7.57
N GLY A 617 20.11 -4.57 -6.55
CA GLY A 617 18.81 -4.11 -6.07
C GLY A 617 17.95 -3.28 -7.02
N VAL A 618 16.64 -3.55 -6.95
CA VAL A 618 15.47 -2.71 -7.29
C VAL A 618 15.67 -1.77 -8.49
N ALA A 619 15.60 -2.32 -9.71
CA ALA A 619 15.50 -1.52 -10.92
C ALA A 619 14.02 -1.33 -11.32
N ARG A 620 13.68 -0.06 -11.55
CA ARG A 620 12.45 0.50 -12.12
C ARG A 620 11.29 0.71 -11.14
N SER A 621 10.95 1.98 -10.93
CA SER A 621 9.58 2.37 -10.62
C SER A 621 9.31 3.77 -11.19
N GLY A 622 8.22 3.87 -11.96
CA GLY A 622 7.46 5.11 -12.04
C GLY A 622 6.39 4.98 -10.97
N LEU A 623 6.51 5.71 -9.86
CA LEU A 623 5.47 5.71 -8.82
C LEU A 623 4.41 6.76 -9.18
N SER A 624 3.14 6.54 -8.87
CA SER A 624 2.21 7.66 -8.66
C SER A 624 1.61 7.43 -7.29
N LEU A 625 2.16 8.10 -6.26
CA LEU A 625 1.41 8.25 -5.02
C LEU A 625 0.20 9.12 -5.38
N VAL A 626 -1.00 8.76 -4.96
CA VAL A 626 -2.11 9.71 -4.83
C VAL A 626 -2.66 9.44 -3.45
N LEU A 627 -2.90 10.48 -2.66
CA LEU A 627 -3.51 10.34 -1.34
C LEU A 627 -4.97 10.80 -1.44
N PRO A 628 -5.96 9.93 -1.66
CA PRO A 628 -7.35 10.27 -1.43
C PRO A 628 -7.69 10.00 0.03
N SER A 629 -8.32 10.96 0.72
CA SER A 629 -8.98 10.66 2.00
C SER A 629 -10.43 10.24 1.76
N LEU A 630 -10.83 9.14 2.41
CA LEU A 630 -12.24 8.80 2.62
C LEU A 630 -12.69 9.41 3.95
N PRO A 631 -13.98 9.78 4.10
CA PRO A 631 -14.50 10.27 5.37
C PRO A 631 -14.33 9.20 6.46
N LEU A 632 -13.66 9.55 7.56
CA LEU A 632 -13.59 8.71 8.75
C LEU A 632 -14.97 8.65 9.44
N PRO A 633 -15.36 7.51 10.04
CA PRO A 633 -16.52 7.45 10.92
C PRO A 633 -16.29 8.36 12.13
N GLN A 634 -17.32 9.14 12.48
CA GLN A 634 -17.34 10.01 13.66
C GLN A 634 -17.00 9.18 14.92
N LEU A 635 -15.79 9.36 15.44
CA LEU A 635 -15.47 9.04 16.84
C LEU A 635 -15.64 10.36 17.62
N GLY A 636 -16.46 10.28 18.67
CA GLY A 636 -17.12 11.42 19.31
C GLY A 636 -16.23 12.54 19.84
N ASP A 637 -16.82 13.74 19.85
CA ASP A 637 -16.51 14.94 20.63
C ASP A 637 -15.06 15.10 21.13
N CYS A 638 -14.14 15.23 20.18
CA CYS A 638 -12.93 16.03 20.34
C CYS A 638 -12.87 17.02 19.18
N ALA A 639 -12.85 18.32 19.49
CA ALA A 639 -12.61 19.37 18.51
C ALA A 639 -11.16 19.29 18.03
N ALA A 640 -10.87 18.46 17.03
CA ALA A 640 -9.53 18.29 16.49
C ALA A 640 -9.57 18.19 14.95
N THR A 641 -8.85 19.11 14.33
CA THR A 641 -8.66 19.29 12.89
C THR A 641 -8.05 18.03 12.27
N ALA A 642 -8.72 17.44 11.27
CA ALA A 642 -8.30 16.21 10.58
C ALA A 642 -7.93 16.50 9.11
N LEU A 643 -6.85 15.89 8.62
CA LEU A 643 -6.40 15.87 7.22
C LEU A 643 -6.55 14.46 6.64
#